data_AF-A0A0D8BH88-F1
#
_entry.id   AF-A0A0D8BH88-F1
#
_cell.length_a   1.000
_cell.length_b   1.000
_cell.length_c   1.000
_cell.angle_alpha   90.00
_cell.angle_beta   90.00
_cell.angle_gamma   90.00
#
_symmetry.space_group_name_H-M   'P 1'
#
loop_
_entity.id
_entity.type
_entity.pdbx_description
1 polymer ?
#
loop_
_entity_poly.entity_id
_entity_poly.type
_entity_poly.pdbx_seq_one_letter_code
_entity_poly.pdbx_strand_id
1 'polypeptide(L)'
;MHNGRTFADRRRFLVAAPTGAAALFLLAAVLPGSPGQQRWESWVGLLVAAANVVLGLVARPRWNWVPPFAAASLATALALALAGATSGSDADMYLVWFPPLCAYVALVTTPAAILVIAMITGALVAGVAAGADPTQTAGPVSAALSTVVAGAVVKGLFRAGLLQSHADPLTHLANRAGTLERGESAVAEIQAEGREAILVLVDINRFHEINDALGHAGGDRLLQIIARTLSGLRPIPAFVGRAGGDEFALVFRGMPVPPTVATAASRPGAPLPVPTAAETKRRRVLGRRVLRQIQGPFQVCGVDVEVDASVGIAVAPRDSTTMSGLLTCADSALLRAKRVGESVGLWDPGITGVRPEEIALYAQLRTAITRGELLLFYQPLQSACSGGIVGAEALLRWHHPTRGLLAPGVFLPVAERSPLIADLTRWVLDEALRQCAAWADEGLHLPVSVNLSARMLVLDDLPQVVAGSLAAHGLASDVLTLEITESALVTQPARAATMLSELRTQGVALSLDDFGTGYSSMEILKTLPFDEVKIDRGFVADARGSLPDAAIVRSVLDLGHRLGLRVVGEGIEDERTLAMMIDLGCDLLQGEAISVPLPAAEMSELLRSRAAEVRPSAPHATLPTSERATECAGGLPDARLSDGGGAPGAGVAEGGVAEGGVADGGVAEGGVADGGVADGGMVEGGVAGGEAAGGAGQAEAGRSGSPPPGEAGTAPGGRGQQQGVPARSGRRIGGRPMSSG
;
A
#
# COMPACT_ATOMS: atom_id res chain seq x y z
N MET A 1 -7.61 16.09 -17.68
CA MET A 1 -6.25 16.54 -18.07
C MET A 1 -5.50 15.58 -19.02
N HIS A 2 -6.17 14.62 -19.67
CA HIS A 2 -5.49 13.54 -20.44
C HIS A 2 -5.08 13.87 -21.89
N ASN A 3 -5.44 15.04 -22.43
CA ASN A 3 -5.01 15.47 -23.78
C ASN A 3 -3.59 16.05 -23.83
N GLY A 4 -2.89 16.19 -22.70
CA GLY A 4 -1.63 16.92 -22.63
C GLY A 4 -0.43 16.19 -23.27
N ARG A 5 -0.34 14.86 -23.13
CA ARG A 5 0.85 14.09 -23.57
C ARG A 5 0.82 13.73 -25.06
N THR A 6 -0.31 13.24 -25.55
CA THR A 6 -0.54 13.05 -27.00
C THR A 6 -0.39 14.37 -27.78
N PHE A 7 -0.78 15.50 -27.17
CA PHE A 7 -0.59 16.81 -27.79
C PHE A 7 0.86 17.33 -27.69
N ALA A 8 1.59 17.02 -26.60
CA ALA A 8 3.00 17.39 -26.46
C ALA A 8 3.88 16.70 -27.51
N ASP A 9 3.62 15.42 -27.80
CA ASP A 9 4.32 14.68 -28.85
C ASP A 9 3.92 15.16 -30.26
N ARG A 10 2.64 15.49 -30.48
CA ARG A 10 2.19 16.12 -31.73
C ARG A 10 2.83 17.49 -31.97
N ARG A 11 2.96 18.34 -30.94
CA ARG A 11 3.57 19.67 -31.06
C ARG A 11 5.07 19.60 -31.33
N ARG A 12 5.81 18.73 -30.61
CA ARG A 12 7.25 18.51 -30.85
C ARG A 12 7.49 18.04 -32.28
N PHE A 13 6.63 17.17 -32.81
CA PHE A 13 6.74 16.65 -34.16
C PHE A 13 6.32 17.67 -35.24
N LEU A 14 5.27 18.47 -35.00
CA LEU A 14 4.85 19.60 -35.86
C LEU A 14 5.92 20.68 -36.01
N VAL A 15 6.89 20.74 -35.09
CA VAL A 15 8.05 21.64 -35.19
C VAL A 15 9.23 20.90 -35.80
N ALA A 16 9.54 19.67 -35.34
CA ALA A 16 10.71 18.92 -35.78
C ALA A 16 10.68 18.55 -37.28
N ALA A 17 9.55 18.09 -37.81
CA ALA A 17 9.46 17.66 -39.22
C ALA A 17 9.57 18.84 -40.21
N PRO A 18 8.88 19.98 -40.03
CA PRO A 18 9.11 21.19 -40.85
C PRO A 18 10.50 21.79 -40.68
N THR A 19 11.08 21.72 -39.48
CA THR A 19 12.44 22.22 -39.24
C THR A 19 13.46 21.37 -39.99
N GLY A 20 13.31 20.05 -39.97
CA GLY A 20 14.12 19.14 -40.78
C GLY A 20 13.94 19.37 -42.29
N ALA A 21 12.70 19.62 -42.74
CA ALA A 21 12.42 19.98 -44.13
C ALA A 21 13.08 21.30 -44.53
N ALA A 22 12.92 22.36 -43.73
CA ALA A 22 13.53 23.66 -43.95
C ALA A 22 15.07 23.58 -43.94
N ALA A 23 15.66 22.75 -43.07
CA ALA A 23 17.10 22.51 -43.04
C ALA A 23 17.59 21.78 -44.31
N LEU A 24 16.87 20.75 -44.78
CA LEU A 24 17.14 20.09 -46.06
C LEU A 24 17.01 21.04 -47.25
N PHE A 25 16.02 21.96 -47.23
CA PHE A 25 15.87 23.01 -48.24
C PHE A 25 17.01 24.01 -48.23
N LEU A 26 17.42 24.48 -47.06
CA LEU A 26 18.58 25.35 -46.93
C LEU A 26 19.84 24.64 -47.43
N LEU A 27 20.00 23.35 -47.14
CA LEU A 27 21.13 22.57 -47.65
C LEU A 27 21.09 22.50 -49.19
N ALA A 28 19.94 22.16 -49.79
CA ALA A 28 19.77 22.06 -51.23
C ALA A 28 19.85 23.41 -51.96
N ALA A 29 19.40 24.50 -51.33
CA ALA A 29 19.38 25.84 -51.91
C ALA A 29 20.68 26.62 -51.70
N VAL A 30 21.53 26.26 -50.74
CA VAL A 30 22.77 26.99 -50.43
C VAL A 30 24.02 26.27 -50.95
N LEU A 31 23.94 24.98 -51.31
CA LEU A 31 25.04 24.25 -51.93
C LEU A 31 25.47 24.89 -53.27
N PRO A 32 26.74 25.32 -53.40
CA PRO A 32 27.23 25.95 -54.63
C PRO A 32 27.09 25.02 -55.84
N GLY A 33 26.47 25.51 -56.92
CA GLY A 33 26.22 24.73 -58.14
C GLY A 33 24.95 23.87 -58.09
N SER A 34 24.13 23.97 -57.04
CA SER A 34 22.84 23.30 -57.03
C SER A 34 21.85 23.97 -57.99
N PRO A 35 21.03 23.20 -58.73
CA PRO A 35 19.94 23.74 -59.54
C PRO A 35 18.94 24.60 -58.73
N GLY A 36 18.92 24.43 -57.41
CA GLY A 36 18.02 25.11 -56.48
C GLY A 36 18.31 26.60 -56.29
N GLN A 37 19.55 27.05 -56.45
CA GLN A 37 19.92 28.47 -56.29
C GLN A 37 19.29 29.38 -57.34
N GLN A 38 19.08 28.87 -58.55
CA GLN A 38 18.67 29.66 -59.71
C GLN A 38 17.15 29.70 -59.91
N ARG A 39 16.38 29.00 -59.06
CA ARG A 39 14.93 28.81 -59.21
C ARG A 39 14.15 29.44 -58.07
N TRP A 40 13.25 30.36 -58.40
CA TRP A 40 12.42 31.07 -57.42
C TRP A 40 11.43 30.11 -56.73
N GLU A 41 11.07 29.01 -57.38
CA GLU A 41 10.18 27.96 -56.86
C GLU A 41 10.75 27.29 -55.60
N SER A 42 12.07 27.08 -55.55
CA SER A 42 12.77 26.53 -54.38
C SER A 42 12.67 27.46 -53.17
N TRP A 43 12.76 28.77 -53.40
CA TRP A 43 12.62 29.79 -52.37
C TRP A 43 11.18 29.89 -51.85
N VAL A 44 10.18 29.74 -52.73
CA VAL A 44 8.76 29.64 -52.31
C VAL A 44 8.55 28.44 -51.41
N GLY A 45 9.16 27.30 -51.74
CA GLY A 45 9.08 26.10 -50.92
C GLY A 45 9.67 26.24 -49.53
N LEU A 46 10.85 26.87 -49.44
CA LEU A 46 11.48 27.19 -48.16
C LEU A 46 10.61 28.13 -47.32
N LEU A 47 9.98 29.13 -47.95
CA LEU A 47 9.11 30.08 -47.27
C LEU A 47 7.85 29.39 -46.70
N VAL A 48 7.23 28.49 -47.46
CA VAL A 48 6.09 27.68 -46.98
C VAL A 48 6.50 26.75 -45.84
N ALA A 49 7.66 26.11 -45.92
CA ALA A 49 8.19 25.28 -44.83
C ALA A 49 8.44 26.10 -43.56
N ALA A 50 9.07 27.28 -43.68
CA ALA A 50 9.31 28.20 -42.57
C ALA A 50 7.99 28.72 -41.93
N ALA A 51 7.00 29.06 -42.75
CA ALA A 51 5.67 29.46 -42.27
C ALA A 51 4.99 28.34 -41.48
N ASN A 52 5.13 27.08 -41.92
CA ASN A 52 4.61 25.92 -41.21
C ASN A 52 5.34 25.65 -39.88
N VAL A 53 6.66 25.90 -39.79
CA VAL A 53 7.41 25.85 -38.50
C VAL A 53 6.82 26.86 -37.52
N VAL A 54 6.63 28.11 -37.95
CA VAL A 54 6.05 29.18 -37.12
C VAL A 54 4.63 28.82 -36.69
N LEU A 55 3.82 28.30 -37.61
CA LEU A 55 2.46 27.82 -37.30
C LEU A 55 2.49 26.71 -36.24
N GLY A 56 3.42 25.76 -36.32
CA GLY A 56 3.60 24.70 -35.32
C GLY A 56 4.02 25.23 -33.94
N LEU A 57 4.85 26.27 -33.88
CA LEU A 57 5.26 26.91 -32.63
C LEU A 57 4.12 27.66 -31.94
N VAL A 58 3.24 28.32 -32.71
CA VAL A 58 2.15 29.18 -32.23
C VAL A 58 0.81 28.44 -32.05
N ALA A 59 0.63 27.30 -32.71
CA ALA A 59 -0.63 26.54 -32.68
C ALA A 59 -1.04 26.12 -31.26
N ARG A 60 -2.32 26.33 -30.94
CA ARG A 60 -2.92 25.95 -29.65
C ARG A 60 -3.46 24.51 -29.65
N PRO A 61 -3.52 23.83 -28.49
CA PRO A 61 -4.06 22.47 -28.29
C PRO A 61 -5.41 22.14 -28.93
N ARG A 62 -6.25 23.15 -29.13
CA ARG A 62 -7.62 23.02 -29.64
C ARG A 62 -7.74 23.11 -31.17
N TRP A 63 -6.65 23.37 -31.90
CA TRP A 63 -6.69 23.63 -33.35
C TRP A 63 -6.36 22.38 -34.18
N ASN A 64 -7.31 21.45 -34.24
CA ASN A 64 -7.16 20.18 -34.98
C ASN A 64 -7.08 20.33 -36.51
N TRP A 65 -7.31 21.54 -37.05
CA TRP A 65 -7.23 21.86 -38.47
C TRP A 65 -5.80 22.24 -38.93
N VAL A 66 -4.88 22.51 -38.00
CA VAL A 66 -3.52 22.95 -38.32
C VAL A 66 -2.72 21.86 -39.07
N PRO A 67 -2.70 20.58 -38.64
CA PRO A 67 -2.00 19.53 -39.36
C PRO A 67 -2.46 19.32 -40.83
N PRO A 68 -3.78 19.22 -41.15
CA PRO A 68 -4.21 19.07 -42.54
C PRO A 68 -3.93 20.33 -43.38
N PHE A 69 -4.00 21.53 -42.79
CA PHE A 69 -3.64 22.76 -43.49
C PHE A 69 -2.14 22.81 -43.85
N ALA A 70 -1.26 22.47 -42.91
CA ALA A 70 0.18 22.42 -43.15
C ALA A 70 0.56 21.36 -44.21
N ALA A 71 -0.13 20.21 -44.22
CA ALA A 71 0.03 19.19 -45.25
C ALA A 71 -0.40 19.69 -46.64
N ALA A 72 -1.56 20.36 -46.71
CA ALA A 72 -2.07 20.93 -47.97
C ALA A 72 -1.18 22.06 -48.51
N SER A 73 -0.65 22.94 -47.64
CA SER A 73 0.24 24.02 -48.05
C SER A 73 1.57 23.47 -48.59
N LEU A 74 2.14 22.45 -47.95
CA LEU A 74 3.36 21.79 -48.41
C LEU A 74 3.16 21.05 -49.74
N ALA A 75 2.03 20.35 -49.90
CA ALA A 75 1.66 19.67 -51.14
C ALA A 75 1.47 20.65 -52.30
N THR A 76 0.89 21.82 -52.02
CA THR A 76 0.70 22.90 -53.02
C THR A 76 2.04 23.49 -53.45
N ALA A 77 2.94 23.73 -52.50
CA ALA A 77 4.29 24.23 -52.80
C ALA A 77 5.09 23.22 -53.64
N LEU A 78 4.97 21.93 -53.34
CA LEU A 78 5.55 20.86 -54.13
C LEU A 78 4.98 20.81 -55.56
N ALA A 79 3.66 20.92 -55.70
CA ALA A 79 3.00 20.93 -57.01
C ALA A 79 3.46 22.11 -57.88
N LEU A 80 3.59 23.30 -57.28
CA LEU A 80 4.10 24.49 -57.96
C LEU A 80 5.55 24.30 -58.42
N ALA A 81 6.38 23.69 -57.58
CA ALA A 81 7.78 23.45 -57.87
C ALA A 81 7.98 22.37 -58.96
N LEU A 82 7.13 21.34 -58.99
CA LEU A 82 7.10 20.31 -60.04
C LEU A 82 6.61 20.86 -61.38
N ALA A 83 5.66 21.79 -61.39
CA ALA A 83 5.13 22.39 -62.61
C ALA A 83 6.18 23.21 -63.38
N GLY A 84 7.22 23.72 -62.71
CA GLY A 84 8.35 24.43 -63.32
C GLY A 84 9.52 23.54 -63.74
N ALA A 85 9.49 22.24 -63.45
CA ALA A 85 10.61 21.34 -63.73
C ALA A 85 10.61 20.88 -65.20
N THR A 86 11.70 21.11 -65.92
CA THR A 86 11.89 20.62 -67.29
C THR A 86 12.90 19.46 -67.31
N SER A 87 12.39 18.24 -67.53
CA SER A 87 13.13 17.00 -67.85
C SER A 87 14.23 16.46 -66.90
N GLY A 88 14.17 15.15 -66.62
CA GLY A 88 15.30 14.32 -66.18
C GLY A 88 15.85 14.60 -64.78
N SER A 89 17.05 15.19 -64.70
CA SER A 89 17.83 15.35 -63.46
C SER A 89 17.24 16.34 -62.46
N ASP A 90 16.40 17.27 -62.94
CA ASP A 90 15.82 18.33 -62.10
C ASP A 90 14.64 17.82 -61.26
N ALA A 91 13.93 16.80 -61.73
CA ALA A 91 12.80 16.19 -61.03
C ALA A 91 13.27 15.40 -59.79
N ASP A 92 14.46 14.81 -59.84
CA ASP A 92 15.03 13.99 -58.77
C ASP A 92 15.37 14.81 -57.51
N MET A 93 15.71 16.09 -57.66
CA MET A 93 15.95 16.99 -56.52
C MET A 93 14.65 17.24 -55.70
N TYR A 94 13.48 17.09 -56.33
CA TYR A 94 12.19 17.24 -55.65
C TYR A 94 11.76 15.98 -54.87
N LEU A 95 12.47 14.85 -55.01
CA LEU A 95 12.33 13.68 -54.12
C LEU A 95 12.76 13.99 -52.67
N VAL A 96 13.48 15.09 -52.44
CA VAL A 96 13.84 15.58 -51.09
C VAL A 96 12.62 16.13 -50.32
N TRP A 97 11.55 16.53 -51.02
CA TRP A 97 10.28 17.00 -50.42
C TRP A 97 9.43 15.89 -49.81
N PHE A 98 9.77 14.64 -50.11
CA PHE A 98 8.92 13.50 -49.88
C PHE A 98 8.90 13.02 -48.42
N PRO A 99 10.03 12.92 -47.71
CA PRO A 99 10.03 12.51 -46.30
C PRO A 99 9.22 13.44 -45.38
N PRO A 100 9.28 14.80 -45.53
CA PRO A 100 8.40 15.71 -44.79
C PRO A 100 6.92 15.50 -45.09
N LEU A 101 6.54 15.35 -46.37
CA LEU A 101 5.16 15.12 -46.76
C LEU A 101 4.64 13.80 -46.16
N CYS A 102 5.44 12.72 -46.23
CA CYS A 102 5.10 11.41 -45.65
C CYS A 102 4.95 11.45 -44.12
N ALA A 103 5.78 12.22 -43.42
CA ALA A 103 5.68 12.43 -41.98
C ALA A 103 4.36 13.13 -41.59
N TYR A 104 3.86 14.04 -42.43
CA TYR A 104 2.57 14.70 -42.24
C TYR A 104 1.38 13.78 -42.56
N VAL A 105 1.45 12.98 -43.63
CA VAL A 105 0.41 11.99 -43.99
C VAL A 105 0.25 10.93 -42.90
N ALA A 106 1.33 10.50 -42.26
CA ALA A 106 1.30 9.52 -41.17
C ALA A 106 0.50 9.98 -39.94
N LEU A 107 0.27 11.29 -39.78
CA LEU A 107 -0.38 11.88 -38.61
C LEU A 107 -1.89 12.11 -38.79
N VAL A 108 -2.37 12.22 -40.03
CA VAL A 108 -3.77 12.58 -40.31
C VAL A 108 -4.60 11.33 -40.58
N THR A 109 -4.97 10.62 -39.51
CA THR A 109 -5.90 9.49 -39.56
C THR A 109 -7.36 9.96 -39.70
N THR A 110 -7.65 10.88 -40.62
CA THR A 110 -9.03 11.12 -41.05
C THR A 110 -9.18 10.72 -42.51
N PRO A 111 -10.21 9.92 -42.87
CA PRO A 111 -10.40 9.47 -44.25
C PRO A 111 -10.49 10.63 -45.25
N ALA A 112 -10.94 11.81 -44.80
CA ALA A 112 -10.97 13.04 -45.59
C ALA A 112 -9.58 13.53 -46.02
N ALA A 113 -8.56 13.42 -45.18
CA ALA A 113 -7.21 13.88 -45.54
C ALA A 113 -6.54 12.95 -46.55
N ILE A 114 -6.74 11.64 -46.38
CA ILE A 114 -6.29 10.63 -47.35
C ILE A 114 -6.94 10.90 -48.72
N LEU A 115 -8.24 11.21 -48.75
CA LEU A 115 -8.98 11.55 -49.97
C LEU A 115 -8.42 12.80 -50.65
N VAL A 116 -8.18 13.88 -49.90
CA VAL A 116 -7.64 15.14 -50.45
C VAL A 116 -6.25 14.93 -51.04
N ILE A 117 -5.38 14.17 -50.36
CA ILE A 117 -4.04 13.86 -50.87
C ILE A 117 -4.11 12.97 -52.11
N ALA A 118 -5.00 11.97 -52.13
CA ALA A 118 -5.23 11.15 -53.30
C ALA A 118 -5.75 11.97 -54.49
N MET A 119 -6.62 12.96 -54.26
CA MET A 119 -7.10 13.85 -55.31
C MET A 119 -6.00 14.78 -55.84
N ILE A 120 -5.16 15.35 -54.96
CA ILE A 120 -4.05 16.21 -55.37
C ILE A 120 -3.00 15.40 -56.15
N THR A 121 -2.67 14.20 -55.68
CA THR A 121 -1.73 13.30 -56.36
C THR A 121 -2.30 12.83 -57.70
N GLY A 122 -3.59 12.48 -57.75
CA GLY A 122 -4.29 12.11 -58.97
C GLY A 122 -4.35 13.25 -59.99
N ALA A 123 -4.60 14.48 -59.54
CA ALA A 123 -4.57 15.67 -60.38
C ALA A 123 -3.17 15.97 -60.92
N LEU A 124 -2.12 15.73 -60.10
CA LEU A 124 -0.73 15.88 -60.53
C LEU A 124 -0.35 14.86 -61.60
N VAL A 125 -0.71 13.59 -61.38
CA VAL A 125 -0.48 12.49 -62.34
C VAL A 125 -1.26 12.74 -63.64
N ALA A 126 -2.51 13.20 -63.55
CA ALA A 126 -3.31 13.55 -64.72
C ALA A 126 -2.74 14.77 -65.47
N GLY A 127 -2.20 15.76 -64.76
CA GLY A 127 -1.55 16.93 -65.36
C GLY A 127 -0.27 16.58 -66.12
N VAL A 128 0.54 15.65 -65.60
CA VAL A 128 1.72 15.14 -66.30
C VAL A 128 1.33 14.24 -67.48
N ALA A 129 0.30 13.40 -67.30
CA ALA A 129 -0.20 12.51 -68.36
C ALA A 129 -0.87 13.27 -69.53
N ALA A 130 -1.36 14.49 -69.30
CA ALA A 130 -1.99 15.31 -70.33
C ALA A 130 -1.00 16.00 -71.29
N GLY A 131 0.33 15.83 -71.13
CA GLY A 131 1.31 16.54 -71.97
C GLY A 131 2.70 15.90 -72.16
N ALA A 132 2.96 14.66 -71.73
CA ALA A 132 4.33 14.11 -71.76
C ALA A 132 4.47 12.74 -72.46
N ASP A 133 5.62 12.56 -73.11
CA ASP A 133 6.12 11.34 -73.76
C ASP A 133 6.15 10.14 -72.76
N PRO A 134 5.82 8.90 -73.15
CA PRO A 134 5.67 7.76 -72.22
C PRO A 134 6.92 7.43 -71.40
N THR A 135 8.11 7.84 -71.84
CA THR A 135 9.39 7.69 -71.14
C THR A 135 9.55 8.60 -69.91
N GLN A 136 8.68 9.62 -69.75
CA GLN A 136 8.68 10.54 -68.60
C GLN A 136 7.67 10.16 -67.50
N THR A 137 6.91 9.07 -67.67
CA THR A 137 5.89 8.62 -66.71
C THR A 137 6.44 7.82 -65.52
N ALA A 138 7.71 7.39 -65.57
CA ALA A 138 8.34 6.60 -64.52
C ALA A 138 8.58 7.39 -63.22
N GLY A 139 8.91 8.69 -63.34
CA GLY A 139 9.16 9.58 -62.19
C GLY A 139 7.94 9.71 -61.26
N PRO A 140 6.77 10.16 -61.77
CA PRO A 140 5.55 10.33 -60.97
C PRO A 140 5.05 9.03 -60.31
N VAL A 141 5.19 7.89 -61.00
CA VAL A 141 4.78 6.58 -60.47
C VAL A 141 5.73 6.11 -59.37
N SER A 142 7.04 6.28 -59.54
CA SER A 142 8.03 5.96 -58.49
C SER A 142 7.85 6.84 -57.26
N ALA A 143 7.49 8.12 -57.46
CA ALA A 143 7.15 9.05 -56.39
C ALA A 143 5.91 8.54 -55.65
N ALA A 144 4.79 8.31 -56.33
CA ALA A 144 3.56 7.82 -55.69
C ALA A 144 3.77 6.52 -54.90
N LEU A 145 4.53 5.56 -55.45
CA LEU A 145 4.84 4.31 -54.76
C LEU A 145 5.72 4.52 -53.51
N SER A 146 6.73 5.39 -53.62
CA SER A 146 7.59 5.76 -52.49
C SER A 146 6.80 6.42 -51.36
N THR A 147 5.68 7.12 -51.66
CA THR A 147 4.86 7.81 -50.64
C THR A 147 4.12 6.78 -49.81
N VAL A 148 3.56 5.79 -50.49
CA VAL A 148 2.78 4.71 -49.87
C VAL A 148 3.70 3.87 -48.99
N VAL A 149 4.89 3.51 -49.48
CA VAL A 149 5.87 2.71 -48.74
C VAL A 149 6.43 3.49 -47.53
N ALA A 150 6.86 4.74 -47.72
CA ALA A 150 7.37 5.57 -46.62
C ALA A 150 6.29 5.85 -45.55
N GLY A 151 5.05 6.12 -45.98
CA GLY A 151 3.91 6.29 -45.07
C GLY A 151 3.61 5.02 -44.25
N ALA A 152 3.71 3.83 -44.86
CA ALA A 152 3.57 2.56 -44.16
C ALA A 152 4.70 2.31 -43.15
N VAL A 153 5.95 2.60 -43.53
CA VAL A 153 7.13 2.45 -42.64
C VAL A 153 7.06 3.40 -41.45
N VAL A 154 6.76 4.69 -41.66
CA VAL A 154 6.62 5.68 -40.58
C VAL A 154 5.45 5.33 -39.65
N LYS A 155 4.31 4.87 -40.20
CA LYS A 155 3.19 4.37 -39.40
C LYS A 155 3.58 3.13 -38.58
N GLY A 156 4.38 2.24 -39.16
CA GLY A 156 4.96 1.08 -38.49
C GLY A 156 5.86 1.47 -37.31
N LEU A 157 6.80 2.39 -37.54
CA LEU A 157 7.71 2.92 -36.52
C LEU A 157 6.97 3.70 -35.42
N PHE A 158 5.95 4.49 -35.77
CA PHE A 158 5.12 5.21 -34.81
C PHE A 158 4.27 4.26 -33.96
N ARG A 159 3.68 3.23 -34.58
CA ARG A 159 2.94 2.18 -33.85
C ARG A 159 3.88 1.38 -32.95
N ALA A 160 5.09 1.07 -33.41
CA ALA A 160 6.12 0.43 -32.60
C ALA A 160 6.57 1.32 -31.42
N GLY A 161 6.77 2.62 -31.64
CA GLY A 161 7.12 3.59 -30.60
C GLY A 161 6.01 3.78 -29.55
N LEU A 162 4.74 3.78 -29.97
CA LEU A 162 3.60 3.81 -29.04
C LEU A 162 3.48 2.51 -28.23
N LEU A 163 3.68 1.36 -28.86
CA LEU A 163 3.70 0.06 -28.18
C LEU A 163 4.83 -0.01 -27.15
N GLN A 164 6.02 0.50 -27.47
CA GLN A 164 7.15 0.61 -26.53
C GLN A 164 6.86 1.62 -25.40
N SER A 165 6.15 2.72 -25.67
CA SER A 165 5.80 3.69 -24.62
C SER A 165 4.75 3.19 -23.64
N HIS A 166 3.97 2.17 -24.00
CA HIS A 166 2.87 1.62 -23.19
C HIS A 166 3.18 0.23 -22.62
N ALA A 167 4.38 -0.31 -22.84
CA ALA A 167 4.85 -1.56 -22.26
C ALA A 167 5.88 -1.29 -21.15
N ASP A 168 5.88 -2.13 -20.14
CA ASP A 168 6.90 -2.16 -19.09
C ASP A 168 8.10 -2.94 -19.63
N PRO A 169 9.31 -2.34 -19.69
CA PRO A 169 10.47 -2.99 -20.31
C PRO A 169 10.93 -4.23 -19.54
N LEU A 170 10.64 -4.31 -18.23
CA LEU A 170 11.04 -5.41 -17.37
C LEU A 170 10.10 -6.62 -17.50
N THR A 171 8.79 -6.38 -17.40
CA THR A 171 7.79 -7.46 -17.34
C THR A 171 7.08 -7.71 -18.67
N HIS A 172 7.27 -6.85 -19.66
CA HIS A 172 6.54 -6.81 -20.95
C HIS A 172 5.01 -6.65 -20.83
N LEU A 173 4.49 -6.46 -19.62
CA LEU A 173 3.10 -6.10 -19.39
C LEU A 173 2.84 -4.65 -19.83
N ALA A 174 1.58 -4.25 -19.84
CA ALA A 174 1.27 -2.84 -20.00
C ALA A 174 1.85 -2.04 -18.81
N ASN A 175 2.62 -0.98 -19.07
CA ASN A 175 3.09 -0.09 -18.00
C ASN A 175 1.94 0.76 -17.45
N ARG A 176 2.20 1.68 -16.52
CA ARG A 176 1.16 2.53 -15.92
C ARG A 176 0.26 3.23 -16.94
N ALA A 177 0.84 3.80 -18.00
CA ALA A 177 0.09 4.48 -19.05
C ALA A 177 -0.73 3.48 -19.89
N GLY A 178 -0.11 2.36 -20.27
CA GLY A 178 -0.79 1.27 -20.97
C GLY A 178 -1.89 0.61 -20.15
N THR A 179 -1.73 0.53 -18.83
CA THR A 179 -2.72 0.00 -17.88
C THR A 179 -3.96 0.85 -17.83
N LEU A 180 -3.81 2.17 -17.85
CA LEU A 180 -4.95 3.08 -17.96
C LEU A 180 -5.66 2.92 -19.31
N GLU A 181 -4.94 2.99 -20.44
CA GLU A 181 -5.57 2.97 -21.77
C GLU A 181 -6.17 1.61 -22.17
N ARG A 182 -5.36 0.54 -22.08
CA ARG A 182 -5.80 -0.81 -22.46
C ARG A 182 -6.74 -1.41 -21.41
N GLY A 183 -6.55 -1.05 -20.14
CA GLY A 183 -7.49 -1.38 -19.07
C GLY A 183 -8.84 -0.72 -19.26
N GLU A 184 -8.89 0.57 -19.62
CA GLU A 184 -10.15 1.27 -19.96
C GLU A 184 -10.87 0.58 -21.11
N SER A 185 -10.14 0.20 -22.15
CA SER A 185 -10.71 -0.53 -23.30
C SER A 185 -11.31 -1.87 -22.86
N ALA A 186 -10.60 -2.65 -22.05
CA ALA A 186 -11.10 -3.93 -21.53
C ALA A 186 -12.32 -3.76 -20.62
N VAL A 187 -12.36 -2.73 -19.77
CA VAL A 187 -13.52 -2.40 -18.93
C VAL A 187 -14.73 -2.04 -19.80
N ALA A 188 -14.53 -1.18 -20.80
CA ALA A 188 -15.59 -0.74 -21.72
C ALA A 188 -16.16 -1.90 -22.55
N GLU A 189 -15.31 -2.81 -23.05
CA GLU A 189 -15.73 -4.01 -23.77
C GLU A 189 -16.62 -4.91 -22.90
N ILE A 190 -16.20 -5.20 -21.65
CA ILE A 190 -16.97 -6.05 -20.74
C ILE A 190 -18.31 -5.40 -20.35
N GLN A 191 -18.33 -4.08 -20.16
CA GLN A 191 -19.57 -3.35 -19.89
C GLN A 191 -20.52 -3.37 -21.10
N ALA A 192 -19.99 -3.26 -22.32
CA ALA A 192 -20.79 -3.38 -23.54
C ALA A 192 -21.40 -4.79 -23.72
N GLU A 193 -20.73 -5.82 -23.20
CA GLU A 193 -21.28 -7.19 -23.08
C GLU A 193 -22.40 -7.31 -22.01
N GLY A 194 -22.70 -6.23 -21.27
CA GLY A 194 -23.66 -6.25 -20.18
C GLY A 194 -23.18 -7.01 -18.94
N ARG A 195 -21.86 -7.07 -18.73
CA ARG A 195 -21.22 -7.81 -17.61
C ARG A 195 -20.45 -6.87 -16.67
N GLU A 196 -20.25 -7.34 -15.45
CA GLU A 196 -19.39 -6.67 -14.48
C GLU A 196 -17.93 -6.78 -14.92
N ALA A 197 -17.18 -5.69 -14.86
CA ALA A 197 -15.72 -5.73 -14.97
C ALA A 197 -15.14 -5.66 -13.55
N ILE A 198 -14.45 -6.73 -13.13
CA ILE A 198 -13.86 -6.83 -11.79
C ILE A 198 -12.38 -6.50 -11.90
N LEU A 199 -11.98 -5.35 -11.35
CA LEU A 199 -10.58 -4.97 -11.20
C LEU A 199 -10.04 -5.61 -9.91
N VAL A 200 -8.93 -6.33 -10.05
CA VAL A 200 -8.11 -6.83 -8.94
C VAL A 200 -6.75 -6.13 -9.02
N LEU A 201 -6.47 -5.26 -8.05
CA LEU A 201 -5.17 -4.66 -7.83
C LEU A 201 -4.38 -5.54 -6.86
N VAL A 202 -3.15 -5.88 -7.21
CA VAL A 202 -2.24 -6.75 -6.46
C VAL A 202 -1.03 -5.93 -6.07
N ASP A 203 -0.56 -6.10 -4.85
CA ASP A 203 0.66 -5.48 -4.33
C ASP A 203 1.47 -6.53 -3.55
N ILE A 204 2.78 -6.56 -3.78
CA ILE A 204 3.70 -7.49 -3.13
C ILE A 204 4.10 -6.93 -1.77
N ASN A 205 3.78 -7.65 -0.69
CA ASN A 205 4.11 -7.19 0.64
C ASN A 205 5.63 -7.22 0.84
N ARG A 206 6.17 -6.15 1.46
CA ARG A 206 7.58 -6.04 1.86
C ARG A 206 8.58 -6.23 0.69
N PHE A 207 8.19 -5.85 -0.53
CA PHE A 207 9.07 -5.95 -1.70
C PHE A 207 10.41 -5.19 -1.55
N HIS A 208 10.45 -4.14 -0.72
CA HIS A 208 11.71 -3.44 -0.41
C HIS A 208 12.70 -4.33 0.35
N GLU A 209 12.26 -5.15 1.31
CA GLU A 209 13.12 -6.08 2.05
C GLU A 209 13.76 -7.12 1.11
N ILE A 210 13.01 -7.53 0.07
CA ILE A 210 13.52 -8.44 -0.97
C ILE A 210 14.62 -7.75 -1.80
N ASN A 211 14.44 -6.46 -2.13
CA ASN A 211 15.48 -5.69 -2.81
C ASN A 211 16.71 -5.47 -1.94
N ASP A 212 16.53 -5.23 -0.64
CA ASP A 212 17.63 -5.01 0.29
C ASP A 212 18.45 -6.29 0.50
N ALA A 213 17.78 -7.46 0.51
CA ALA A 213 18.43 -8.75 0.70
C ALA A 213 19.09 -9.32 -0.57
N LEU A 214 18.44 -9.20 -1.74
CA LEU A 214 18.87 -9.84 -3.00
C LEU A 214 19.36 -8.85 -4.06
N GLY A 215 19.36 -7.56 -3.74
CA GLY A 215 19.61 -6.49 -4.69
C GLY A 215 18.46 -6.27 -5.68
N HIS A 216 18.50 -5.15 -6.40
CA HIS A 216 17.50 -4.81 -7.42
C HIS A 216 17.37 -5.85 -8.53
N ALA A 217 18.47 -6.54 -8.89
CA ALA A 217 18.41 -7.62 -9.88
C ALA A 217 17.55 -8.82 -9.41
N GLY A 218 17.59 -9.14 -8.12
CA GLY A 218 16.73 -10.16 -7.51
C GLY A 218 15.27 -9.74 -7.50
N GLY A 219 14.99 -8.49 -7.08
CA GLY A 219 13.64 -7.92 -7.15
C GLY A 219 13.07 -7.88 -8.57
N ASP A 220 13.88 -7.49 -9.55
CA ASP A 220 13.51 -7.48 -10.96
C ASP A 220 13.14 -8.88 -11.46
N ARG A 221 13.93 -9.88 -11.07
CA ARG A 221 13.66 -11.28 -11.43
C ARG A 221 12.35 -11.77 -10.82
N LEU A 222 12.08 -11.40 -9.57
CA LEU A 222 10.81 -11.73 -8.91
C LEU A 222 9.62 -11.12 -9.65
N LEU A 223 9.69 -9.83 -10.00
CA LEU A 223 8.63 -9.14 -10.75
C LEU A 223 8.35 -9.81 -12.11
N GLN A 224 9.38 -10.28 -12.81
CA GLN A 224 9.23 -11.04 -14.06
C GLN A 224 8.54 -12.40 -13.86
N ILE A 225 8.80 -13.06 -12.73
CA ILE A 225 8.14 -14.33 -12.39
C ILE A 225 6.65 -14.06 -12.12
N ILE A 226 6.34 -13.09 -11.26
CA ILE A 226 4.96 -12.72 -10.91
C ILE A 226 4.18 -12.28 -12.15
N ALA A 227 4.77 -11.45 -13.01
CA ALA A 227 4.13 -11.01 -14.26
C ALA A 227 3.72 -12.19 -15.16
N ARG A 228 4.60 -13.19 -15.31
CA ARG A 228 4.30 -14.41 -16.08
C ARG A 228 3.21 -15.24 -15.42
N THR A 229 3.27 -15.39 -14.10
CA THR A 229 2.26 -16.12 -13.31
C THR A 229 0.88 -15.48 -13.45
N LEU A 230 0.79 -14.15 -13.29
CA LEU A 230 -0.45 -13.39 -13.40
C LEU A 230 -1.04 -13.47 -14.82
N SER A 231 -0.20 -13.47 -15.84
CA SER A 231 -0.64 -13.63 -17.25
C SER A 231 -1.18 -15.04 -17.55
N GLY A 232 -0.71 -16.05 -16.81
CA GLY A 232 -1.10 -17.46 -16.97
C GLY A 232 -2.36 -17.88 -16.18
N LEU A 233 -2.97 -16.97 -15.42
CA LEU A 233 -4.04 -17.31 -14.48
C LEU A 233 -5.27 -17.97 -15.13
N ARG A 234 -6.00 -18.72 -14.28
CA ARG A 234 -7.32 -19.29 -14.59
C ARG A 234 -8.35 -18.89 -13.51
N PRO A 235 -9.49 -18.26 -13.86
CA PRO A 235 -9.92 -17.86 -15.21
C PRO A 235 -8.98 -16.83 -15.84
N ILE A 236 -8.98 -16.77 -17.18
CA ILE A 236 -8.09 -15.87 -17.93
C ILE A 236 -8.56 -14.42 -17.66
N PRO A 237 -7.68 -13.53 -17.16
CA PRO A 237 -7.98 -12.11 -17.06
C PRO A 237 -8.16 -11.52 -18.46
N ALA A 238 -9.15 -10.65 -18.63
CA ALA A 238 -9.34 -9.88 -19.86
C ALA A 238 -8.19 -8.90 -20.11
N PHE A 239 -7.52 -8.46 -19.04
CA PHE A 239 -6.39 -7.54 -19.09
C PHE A 239 -5.45 -7.77 -17.90
N VAL A 240 -4.14 -7.63 -18.14
CA VAL A 240 -3.08 -7.65 -17.12
C VAL A 240 -2.09 -6.51 -17.41
N GLY A 241 -1.78 -5.72 -16.39
CA GLY A 241 -0.81 -4.61 -16.48
C GLY A 241 -0.06 -4.40 -15.17
N ARG A 242 1.07 -3.69 -15.24
CA ARG A 242 1.84 -3.24 -14.09
C ARG A 242 1.49 -1.78 -13.81
N ALA A 243 0.87 -1.51 -12.67
CA ALA A 243 0.39 -0.17 -12.32
C ALA A 243 1.54 0.76 -11.87
N GLY A 244 2.59 0.20 -11.28
CA GLY A 244 3.82 0.88 -10.88
C GLY A 244 4.53 0.10 -9.78
N GLY A 245 5.85 0.23 -9.63
CA GLY A 245 6.60 -0.46 -8.56
C GLY A 245 6.32 -1.98 -8.54
N ASP A 246 5.83 -2.46 -7.44
CA ASP A 246 5.42 -3.84 -7.13
C ASP A 246 3.92 -4.12 -7.33
N GLU A 247 3.18 -3.19 -7.96
CA GLU A 247 1.74 -3.28 -8.16
C GLU A 247 1.34 -3.80 -9.55
N PHE A 248 0.37 -4.73 -9.58
CA PHE A 248 -0.21 -5.30 -10.79
C PHE A 248 -1.73 -5.15 -10.82
N ALA A 249 -2.30 -4.82 -11.98
CA ALA A 249 -3.72 -4.66 -12.20
C ALA A 249 -4.26 -5.74 -13.14
N LEU A 250 -5.31 -6.43 -12.74
CA LEU A 250 -5.99 -7.46 -13.51
C LEU A 250 -7.48 -7.13 -13.67
N VAL A 251 -8.02 -7.28 -14.87
CA VAL A 251 -9.47 -7.12 -15.12
C VAL A 251 -10.07 -8.47 -15.48
N PHE A 252 -11.11 -8.88 -14.75
CA PHE A 252 -11.86 -10.11 -14.99
C PHE A 252 -13.29 -9.83 -15.43
N ARG A 253 -13.82 -10.74 -16.27
CA ARG A 253 -15.25 -10.78 -16.60
C ARG A 253 -16.04 -11.35 -15.43
N GLY A 254 -16.99 -10.57 -14.94
CA GLY A 254 -17.89 -10.93 -13.85
C GLY A 254 -19.26 -11.39 -14.30
N MET A 255 -20.24 -11.21 -13.41
CA MET A 255 -21.63 -11.62 -13.62
C MET A 255 -22.34 -10.69 -14.62
N PRO A 256 -23.44 -11.12 -15.27
CA PRO A 256 -24.32 -10.21 -15.99
C PRO A 256 -24.83 -9.10 -15.07
N VAL A 257 -24.79 -7.86 -15.53
CA VAL A 257 -25.24 -6.68 -14.77
C VAL A 257 -26.77 -6.62 -14.80
N PRO A 258 -27.45 -6.58 -13.64
CA PRO A 258 -28.89 -6.40 -13.61
C PRO A 258 -29.32 -5.08 -14.26
N PRO A 259 -30.47 -5.01 -14.95
CA PRO A 259 -30.95 -3.78 -15.58
C PRO A 259 -31.07 -2.59 -14.61
N THR A 260 -31.37 -2.89 -13.34
CA THR A 260 -31.46 -1.91 -12.24
C THR A 260 -30.11 -1.25 -11.92
N VAL A 261 -29.02 -2.01 -11.97
CA VAL A 261 -27.66 -1.51 -11.71
C VAL A 261 -27.16 -0.71 -12.91
N ALA A 262 -27.42 -1.18 -14.14
CA ALA A 262 -27.03 -0.48 -15.37
C ALA A 262 -27.71 0.89 -15.50
N THR A 263 -29.01 0.97 -15.18
CA THR A 263 -29.78 2.22 -15.20
C THR A 263 -29.38 3.18 -14.09
N ALA A 264 -29.09 2.69 -12.88
CA ALA A 264 -28.61 3.51 -11.78
C ALA A 264 -27.20 4.06 -12.03
N ALA A 265 -26.27 3.25 -12.56
CA ALA A 265 -24.91 3.69 -12.88
C ALA A 265 -24.85 4.77 -13.98
N SER A 266 -25.89 4.86 -14.82
CA SER A 266 -26.03 5.91 -15.82
C SER A 266 -26.48 7.26 -15.22
N ARG A 267 -26.90 7.30 -13.95
CA ARG A 267 -27.36 8.49 -13.24
C ARG A 267 -26.36 8.91 -12.15
N PRO A 268 -25.76 10.12 -12.25
CA PRO A 268 -24.88 10.63 -11.21
C PRO A 268 -25.61 10.72 -9.86
N GLY A 269 -25.06 10.09 -8.81
CA GLY A 269 -25.57 10.17 -7.44
C GLY A 269 -26.74 9.25 -7.08
N ALA A 270 -27.17 8.35 -7.99
CA ALA A 270 -28.17 7.35 -7.64
C ALA A 270 -27.55 6.28 -6.70
N PRO A 271 -28.19 5.96 -5.55
CA PRO A 271 -27.70 4.91 -4.68
C PRO A 271 -27.74 3.56 -5.42
N LEU A 272 -26.57 2.94 -5.55
CA LEU A 272 -26.44 1.62 -6.16
C LEU A 272 -26.77 0.53 -5.13
N PRO A 273 -27.34 -0.61 -5.56
CA PRO A 273 -27.65 -1.72 -4.66
C PRO A 273 -26.40 -2.21 -3.93
N VAL A 274 -26.54 -2.45 -2.62
CA VAL A 274 -25.52 -3.12 -1.81
C VAL A 274 -25.32 -4.53 -2.37
N PRO A 275 -24.07 -5.00 -2.58
CA PRO A 275 -23.82 -6.34 -3.06
C PRO A 275 -24.38 -7.38 -2.09
N THR A 276 -24.95 -8.44 -2.63
CA THR A 276 -25.38 -9.59 -1.83
C THR A 276 -24.17 -10.28 -1.17
N ALA A 277 -24.41 -11.01 -0.09
CA ALA A 277 -23.38 -11.81 0.57
C ALA A 277 -22.75 -12.84 -0.40
N ALA A 278 -23.52 -13.37 -1.36
CA ALA A 278 -23.05 -14.31 -2.37
C ALA A 278 -22.08 -13.66 -3.37
N GLU A 279 -22.38 -12.45 -3.85
CA GLU A 279 -21.50 -11.68 -4.75
C GLU A 279 -20.19 -11.30 -4.04
N THR A 280 -20.30 -10.82 -2.81
CA THR A 280 -19.17 -10.49 -1.94
C THR A 280 -18.26 -11.70 -1.74
N LYS A 281 -18.83 -12.87 -1.43
CA LYS A 281 -18.08 -14.13 -1.28
C LYS A 281 -17.36 -14.52 -2.57
N ARG A 282 -18.01 -14.43 -3.73
CA ARG A 282 -17.38 -14.76 -5.04
C ARG A 282 -16.18 -13.87 -5.34
N ARG A 283 -16.30 -12.56 -5.08
CA ARG A 283 -15.22 -11.59 -5.30
C ARG A 283 -14.02 -11.88 -4.37
N ARG A 284 -14.27 -12.19 -3.09
CA ARG A 284 -13.19 -12.63 -2.18
C ARG A 284 -12.53 -13.93 -2.62
N VAL A 285 -13.30 -14.90 -3.12
CA VAL A 285 -12.75 -16.16 -3.66
C VAL A 285 -11.86 -15.90 -4.87
N LEU A 286 -12.23 -14.98 -5.76
CA LEU A 286 -11.39 -14.57 -6.88
C LEU A 286 -10.07 -13.96 -6.39
N GLY A 287 -10.12 -13.00 -5.46
CA GLY A 287 -8.91 -12.41 -4.86
C GLY A 287 -7.98 -13.45 -4.23
N ARG A 288 -8.54 -14.36 -3.41
CA ARG A 288 -7.78 -15.47 -2.82
C ARG A 288 -7.19 -16.41 -3.86
N ARG A 289 -7.86 -16.61 -5.00
CA ARG A 289 -7.34 -17.43 -6.09
C ARG A 289 -6.15 -16.76 -6.77
N VAL A 290 -6.21 -15.45 -7.00
CA VAL A 290 -5.06 -14.68 -7.53
C VAL A 290 -3.89 -14.80 -6.56
N LEU A 291 -4.12 -14.54 -5.27
CA LEU A 291 -3.10 -14.64 -4.22
C LEU A 291 -2.42 -16.01 -4.16
N ARG A 292 -3.18 -17.11 -4.12
CA ARG A 292 -2.61 -18.48 -4.05
C ARG A 292 -1.68 -18.84 -5.21
N GLN A 293 -1.70 -18.10 -6.31
CA GLN A 293 -0.82 -18.36 -7.45
C GLN A 293 0.47 -17.56 -7.35
N ILE A 294 0.45 -16.44 -6.63
CA ILE A 294 1.59 -15.53 -6.46
C ILE A 294 2.17 -15.54 -5.04
N GLN A 295 1.55 -16.26 -4.12
CA GLN A 295 2.03 -16.51 -2.76
C GLN A 295 2.75 -17.85 -2.70
N GLY A 296 3.87 -17.88 -1.99
CA GLY A 296 4.69 -19.07 -1.79
C GLY A 296 6.15 -18.86 -2.21
N PRO A 297 6.97 -19.91 -2.13
CA PRO A 297 8.39 -19.81 -2.42
C PRO A 297 8.63 -19.69 -3.93
N PHE A 298 9.34 -18.64 -4.32
CA PHE A 298 9.86 -18.48 -5.67
C PHE A 298 11.37 -18.63 -5.68
N GLN A 299 11.86 -19.45 -6.60
CA GLN A 299 13.28 -19.53 -6.90
C GLN A 299 13.75 -18.26 -7.60
N VAL A 300 14.43 -17.39 -6.85
CA VAL A 300 15.02 -16.13 -7.31
C VAL A 300 16.52 -16.20 -7.08
N CYS A 301 17.31 -16.13 -8.15
CA CYS A 301 18.78 -16.19 -8.07
C CYS A 301 19.33 -17.42 -7.30
N GLY A 302 18.61 -18.55 -7.30
CA GLY A 302 19.02 -19.77 -6.61
C GLY A 302 18.63 -19.86 -5.13
N VAL A 303 17.86 -18.88 -4.63
CA VAL A 303 17.33 -18.85 -3.26
C VAL A 303 15.80 -18.93 -3.31
N ASP A 304 15.20 -19.67 -2.38
CA ASP A 304 13.75 -19.69 -2.20
C ASP A 304 13.30 -18.43 -1.44
N VAL A 305 12.53 -17.58 -2.13
CA VAL A 305 11.98 -16.35 -1.58
C VAL A 305 10.50 -16.55 -1.31
N GLU A 306 10.11 -16.49 -0.04
CA GLU A 306 8.70 -16.53 0.35
C GLU A 306 8.05 -15.19 -0.01
N VAL A 307 7.07 -15.22 -0.92
CA VAL A 307 6.37 -14.02 -1.35
C VAL A 307 4.99 -13.97 -0.71
N ASP A 308 4.72 -12.85 -0.05
CA ASP A 308 3.38 -12.49 0.38
C ASP A 308 2.84 -11.31 -0.45
N ALA A 309 1.52 -11.24 -0.59
CA ALA A 309 0.85 -10.22 -1.37
C ALA A 309 -0.53 -9.90 -0.79
N SER A 310 -0.98 -8.68 -1.05
CA SER A 310 -2.33 -8.24 -0.74
C SER A 310 -3.05 -7.81 -2.01
N VAL A 311 -4.38 -7.95 -2.03
CA VAL A 311 -5.20 -7.53 -3.16
C VAL A 311 -6.35 -6.61 -2.77
N GLY A 312 -6.61 -5.60 -3.60
CA GLY A 312 -7.79 -4.74 -3.53
C GLY A 312 -8.70 -4.98 -4.74
N ILE A 313 -10.02 -5.06 -4.51
CA ILE A 313 -11.00 -5.39 -5.55
C ILE A 313 -12.04 -4.29 -5.69
N ALA A 314 -12.24 -3.81 -6.92
CA ALA A 314 -13.31 -2.89 -7.31
C ALA A 314 -14.06 -3.42 -8.55
N VAL A 315 -15.32 -3.02 -8.72
CA VAL A 315 -16.24 -3.60 -9.71
C VAL A 315 -16.98 -2.52 -10.49
N ALA A 316 -16.87 -2.54 -11.82
CA ALA A 316 -17.70 -1.71 -12.70
C ALA A 316 -18.98 -2.44 -13.11
N PRO A 317 -20.10 -1.71 -13.32
CA PRO A 317 -20.23 -0.25 -13.27
C PRO A 317 -20.51 0.32 -11.86
N ARG A 318 -20.51 -0.53 -10.82
CA ARG A 318 -20.96 -0.16 -9.47
C ARG A 318 -20.03 0.83 -8.76
N ASP A 319 -18.74 0.54 -8.72
CA ASP A 319 -17.75 1.30 -7.95
C ASP A 319 -17.21 2.48 -8.78
N SER A 320 -17.00 2.25 -10.07
CA SER A 320 -16.75 3.26 -11.09
C SER A 320 -17.07 2.69 -12.46
N THR A 321 -17.32 3.56 -13.43
CA THR A 321 -17.46 3.19 -14.85
C THR A 321 -16.15 3.29 -15.63
N THR A 322 -15.09 3.86 -15.03
CA THR A 322 -13.80 4.10 -15.68
C THR A 322 -12.69 3.33 -14.98
N MET A 323 -11.65 2.92 -15.73
CA MET A 323 -10.48 2.24 -15.18
C MET A 323 -9.77 3.08 -14.12
N SER A 324 -9.63 4.40 -14.36
CA SER A 324 -9.02 5.31 -13.39
C SER A 324 -9.78 5.37 -12.06
N GLY A 325 -11.11 5.37 -12.11
CA GLY A 325 -11.93 5.35 -10.89
C GLY A 325 -11.88 4.00 -10.19
N LEU A 326 -11.93 2.89 -10.95
CA LEU A 326 -11.76 1.54 -10.38
C LEU A 326 -10.41 1.37 -9.69
N LEU A 327 -9.31 1.86 -10.28
CA LEU A 327 -7.97 1.82 -9.68
C LEU A 327 -7.95 2.56 -8.34
N THR A 328 -8.60 3.73 -8.26
CA THR A 328 -8.69 4.51 -7.01
C THR A 328 -9.45 3.77 -5.92
N CYS A 329 -10.57 3.13 -6.29
CA CYS A 329 -11.37 2.29 -5.38
C CYS A 329 -10.61 1.04 -4.93
N ALA A 330 -9.94 0.35 -5.86
CA ALA A 330 -9.19 -0.87 -5.58
C ALA A 330 -7.97 -0.59 -4.69
N ASP A 331 -7.25 0.51 -4.93
CA ASP A 331 -6.14 0.98 -4.08
C ASP A 331 -6.59 1.25 -2.64
N SER A 332 -7.70 1.97 -2.49
CA SER A 332 -8.25 2.23 -1.16
C SER A 332 -8.68 0.94 -0.43
N ALA A 333 -9.24 -0.04 -1.17
CA ALA A 333 -9.59 -1.35 -0.63
C ALA A 333 -8.34 -2.17 -0.23
N LEU A 334 -7.30 -2.14 -1.06
CA LEU A 334 -6.01 -2.78 -0.81
C LEU A 334 -5.36 -2.21 0.46
N LEU A 335 -5.30 -0.88 0.57
CA LEU A 335 -4.73 -0.20 1.72
C LEU A 335 -5.48 -0.56 3.00
N ARG A 336 -6.81 -0.60 2.97
CA ARG A 336 -7.59 -1.04 4.14
C ARG A 336 -7.26 -2.48 4.50
N ALA A 337 -7.18 -3.39 3.52
CA ALA A 337 -6.87 -4.79 3.75
C ALA A 337 -5.54 -4.92 4.51
N LYS A 338 -4.50 -4.22 4.03
CA LYS A 338 -3.20 -4.13 4.70
C LYS A 338 -3.30 -3.62 6.14
N ARG A 339 -4.12 -2.59 6.41
CA ARG A 339 -4.30 -2.02 7.76
C ARG A 339 -4.95 -3.01 8.74
N VAL A 340 -5.92 -3.80 8.29
CA VAL A 340 -6.66 -4.74 9.15
C VAL A 340 -6.06 -6.15 9.14
N GLY A 341 -4.88 -6.34 8.53
CA GLY A 341 -4.24 -7.65 8.40
C GLY A 341 -4.97 -8.63 7.46
N GLU A 342 -5.90 -8.16 6.62
CA GLU A 342 -6.54 -8.98 5.60
C GLU A 342 -5.71 -8.99 4.32
N SER A 343 -5.60 -10.15 3.67
CA SER A 343 -4.94 -10.26 2.36
C SER A 343 -5.84 -9.84 1.18
N VAL A 344 -7.16 -9.77 1.36
CA VAL A 344 -8.14 -9.44 0.30
C VAL A 344 -9.09 -8.34 0.75
N GLY A 345 -8.91 -7.12 0.25
CA GLY A 345 -9.82 -6.00 0.41
C GLY A 345 -10.86 -5.92 -0.69
N LEU A 346 -12.14 -5.78 -0.32
CA LEU A 346 -13.18 -5.38 -1.25
C LEU A 346 -13.51 -3.91 -1.06
N TRP A 347 -13.69 -3.17 -2.15
CA TRP A 347 -14.17 -1.80 -2.10
C TRP A 347 -15.62 -1.73 -1.60
N ASP A 348 -15.85 -0.76 -0.73
CA ASP A 348 -17.12 -0.35 -0.16
C ASP A 348 -17.04 1.18 -0.03
N PRO A 349 -18.10 1.95 -0.35
CA PRO A 349 -18.13 3.40 -0.15
C PRO A 349 -17.78 3.90 1.28
N GLY A 350 -17.84 3.03 2.30
CA GLY A 350 -17.33 3.34 3.65
C GLY A 350 -15.80 3.25 3.79
N ILE A 351 -15.10 2.63 2.83
CA ILE A 351 -13.65 2.55 2.78
C ILE A 351 -13.15 3.85 2.17
N THR A 352 -12.22 4.49 2.83
CA THR A 352 -11.57 5.67 2.26
C THR A 352 -10.07 5.45 2.24
N GLY A 353 -9.45 5.59 1.06
CA GLY A 353 -7.99 5.64 0.93
C GLY A 353 -7.39 6.81 1.72
N VAL A 354 -6.08 7.06 1.57
CA VAL A 354 -5.41 8.22 2.19
C VAL A 354 -6.14 9.49 1.76
N ARG A 355 -6.99 10.02 2.63
CA ARG A 355 -7.83 11.17 2.31
C ARG A 355 -6.94 12.40 2.17
N PRO A 356 -7.28 13.38 1.29
CA PRO A 356 -6.70 14.71 1.36
C PRO A 356 -6.75 15.31 2.78
N GLU A 357 -7.77 14.92 3.55
CA GLU A 357 -7.92 15.23 4.97
C GLU A 357 -6.77 14.68 5.84
N GLU A 358 -6.25 13.48 5.56
CA GLU A 358 -5.10 12.90 6.31
C GLU A 358 -3.82 13.69 6.02
N ILE A 359 -3.61 14.15 4.77
CA ILE A 359 -2.45 14.97 4.40
C ILE A 359 -2.55 16.35 5.07
N ALA A 360 -3.74 16.96 5.06
CA ALA A 360 -3.99 18.21 5.78
C ALA A 360 -3.75 18.04 7.28
N LEU A 361 -4.26 16.95 7.87
CA LEU A 361 -4.09 16.63 9.28
C LEU A 361 -2.62 16.43 9.65
N TYR A 362 -1.83 15.77 8.79
CA TYR A 362 -0.38 15.66 8.96
C TYR A 362 0.32 17.02 9.02
N ALA A 363 0.03 17.90 8.05
CA ALA A 363 0.63 19.23 7.99
C ALA A 363 0.23 20.09 9.21
N GLN A 364 -1.03 19.97 9.64
CA GLN A 364 -1.55 20.63 10.83
C GLN A 364 -0.90 20.10 12.10
N LEU A 365 -0.80 18.77 12.26
CA LEU A 365 -0.20 18.13 13.44
C LEU A 365 1.28 18.50 13.60
N ARG A 366 2.03 18.56 12.49
CA ARG A 366 3.42 19.04 12.51
C ARG A 366 3.53 20.46 13.05
N THR A 367 2.56 21.30 12.74
CA THR A 367 2.51 22.68 13.24
C THR A 367 2.06 22.73 14.70
N ALA A 368 1.12 21.86 15.09
CA ALA A 368 0.56 21.77 16.44
C ALA A 368 1.62 21.48 17.52
N ILE A 369 2.60 20.61 17.23
CA ILE A 369 3.73 20.30 18.13
C ILE A 369 4.46 21.58 18.55
N THR A 370 4.65 22.53 17.63
CA THR A 370 5.36 23.78 17.89
C THR A 370 4.49 24.92 18.42
N ARG A 371 3.16 24.82 18.31
CA ARG A 371 2.21 25.90 18.61
C ARG A 371 1.49 25.77 19.94
N GLY A 372 1.85 24.77 20.76
CA GLY A 372 1.17 24.53 22.04
C GLY A 372 -0.30 24.15 21.86
N GLU A 373 -0.65 23.50 20.75
CA GLU A 373 -2.02 23.01 20.50
C GLU A 373 -2.23 21.60 21.08
N LEU A 374 -1.14 20.93 21.47
CA LEU A 374 -1.16 19.62 22.11
C LEU A 374 -1.23 19.79 23.63
N LEU A 375 -1.93 18.87 24.29
CA LEU A 375 -2.03 18.82 25.75
C LEU A 375 -2.19 17.36 26.21
N LEU A 376 -1.80 17.09 27.44
CA LEU A 376 -1.96 15.77 28.06
C LEU A 376 -3.13 15.78 29.04
N PHE A 377 -3.96 14.74 28.93
CA PHE A 377 -4.92 14.36 29.94
C PHE A 377 -4.34 13.18 30.71
N TYR A 378 -4.73 13.01 31.96
CA TYR A 378 -4.19 12.01 32.87
C TYR A 378 -5.32 11.15 33.39
N GLN A 379 -5.22 9.84 33.20
CA GLN A 379 -6.18 8.89 33.75
C GLN A 379 -5.56 8.18 34.96
N PRO A 380 -6.21 8.19 36.14
CA PRO A 380 -5.65 7.59 37.35
C PRO A 380 -5.59 6.06 37.26
N LEU A 381 -4.50 5.49 37.78
CA LEU A 381 -4.35 4.08 38.09
C LEU A 381 -4.58 3.89 39.59
N GLN A 382 -5.54 3.05 39.96
CA GLN A 382 -5.90 2.74 41.34
C GLN A 382 -5.29 1.41 41.78
N SER A 383 -4.69 1.36 42.97
CA SER A 383 -4.30 0.10 43.58
C SER A 383 -5.53 -0.69 44.02
N ALA A 384 -5.63 -1.95 43.58
CA ALA A 384 -6.69 -2.85 44.01
C ALA A 384 -6.64 -3.14 45.52
N CYS A 385 -5.43 -3.17 46.11
CA CYS A 385 -5.24 -3.47 47.52
C CYS A 385 -5.58 -2.28 48.44
N SER A 386 -5.11 -1.07 48.10
CA SER A 386 -5.26 0.10 48.98
C SER A 386 -6.45 0.99 48.62
N GLY A 387 -6.99 0.87 47.40
CA GLY A 387 -7.98 1.80 46.85
C GLY A 387 -7.42 3.19 46.52
N GLY A 388 -6.14 3.45 46.79
CA GLY A 388 -5.49 4.72 46.49
C GLY A 388 -5.05 4.84 45.04
N ILE A 389 -4.97 6.07 44.53
CA ILE A 389 -4.37 6.37 43.23
C ILE A 389 -2.84 6.28 43.39
N VAL A 390 -2.19 5.46 42.56
CA VAL A 390 -0.75 5.17 42.66
C VAL A 390 0.04 5.55 41.41
N GLY A 391 -0.63 5.97 40.35
CA GLY A 391 -0.03 6.42 39.10
C GLY A 391 -1.07 7.04 38.18
N ALA A 392 -0.63 7.53 37.02
CA ALA A 392 -1.54 8.00 35.99
C ALA A 392 -1.03 7.77 34.58
N GLU A 393 -1.90 7.39 33.66
CA GLU A 393 -1.57 7.30 32.24
C GLU A 393 -1.71 8.66 31.57
N ALA A 394 -0.65 9.11 30.92
CA ALA A 394 -0.61 10.33 30.13
C ALA A 394 -1.18 10.08 28.72
N LEU A 395 -2.34 10.66 28.47
CA LEU A 395 -3.14 10.48 27.27
C LEU A 395 -3.15 11.77 26.44
N LEU A 396 -2.51 11.72 25.28
CA LEU A 396 -2.40 12.85 24.37
C LEU A 396 -3.78 13.35 23.89
N ARG A 397 -3.94 14.66 23.79
CA ARG A 397 -5.08 15.33 23.15
C ARG A 397 -4.58 16.46 22.27
N TRP A 398 -5.36 16.79 21.25
CA TRP A 398 -5.05 17.92 20.37
C TRP A 398 -6.20 18.91 20.37
N HIS A 399 -5.96 20.11 20.89
CA HIS A 399 -6.87 21.24 20.79
C HIS A 399 -6.79 21.89 19.40
N HIS A 400 -7.49 21.28 18.44
CA HIS A 400 -7.46 21.70 17.05
C HIS A 400 -8.25 23.01 16.83
N PRO A 401 -7.67 24.04 16.18
CA PRO A 401 -8.28 25.38 16.08
C PRO A 401 -9.71 25.41 15.53
N THR A 402 -10.03 24.54 14.57
CA THR A 402 -11.36 24.48 13.93
C THR A 402 -12.19 23.24 14.29
N ARG A 403 -11.60 22.24 14.96
CA ARG A 403 -12.26 20.95 15.23
C ARG A 403 -12.47 20.68 16.72
N GLY A 404 -12.00 21.59 17.59
CA GLY A 404 -12.05 21.41 19.03
C GLY A 404 -11.07 20.34 19.50
N LEU A 405 -11.38 19.71 20.63
CA LEU A 405 -10.53 18.71 21.24
C LEU A 405 -10.63 17.37 20.51
N LEU A 406 -9.52 16.92 19.92
CA LEU A 406 -9.40 15.64 19.22
C LEU A 406 -8.72 14.59 20.10
N ALA A 407 -9.27 13.38 20.10
CA ALA A 407 -8.69 12.20 20.73
C ALA A 407 -7.62 11.54 19.83
N PRO A 408 -6.66 10.78 20.40
CA PRO A 408 -5.54 10.15 19.67
C PRO A 408 -5.96 9.36 18.43
N GLY A 409 -7.05 8.59 18.52
CA GLY A 409 -7.53 7.75 17.41
C GLY A 409 -7.81 8.50 16.10
N VAL A 410 -7.98 9.82 16.14
CA VAL A 410 -8.20 10.65 14.94
C VAL A 410 -6.89 10.99 14.22
N PHE A 411 -5.79 11.21 14.95
CA PHE A 411 -4.57 11.81 14.39
C PHE A 411 -3.30 10.96 14.60
N LEU A 412 -3.25 10.12 15.63
CA LEU A 412 -2.10 9.26 15.92
C LEU A 412 -1.80 8.28 14.77
N PRO A 413 -2.80 7.65 14.10
CA PRO A 413 -2.54 6.79 12.93
C PRO A 413 -1.86 7.52 11.76
N VAL A 414 -2.01 8.85 11.67
CA VAL A 414 -1.31 9.67 10.67
C VAL A 414 0.14 9.92 11.11
N ALA A 415 0.35 10.23 12.39
CA ALA A 415 1.68 10.42 12.96
C ALA A 415 2.54 9.15 12.84
N GLU A 416 2.00 8.00 13.26
CA GLU A 416 2.68 6.70 13.27
C GLU A 416 3.18 6.26 11.89
N ARG A 417 2.51 6.66 10.81
CA ARG A 417 2.93 6.34 9.44
C ARG A 417 4.06 7.22 8.94
N SER A 418 4.39 8.29 9.65
CA SER A 418 5.35 9.31 9.25
C SER A 418 6.53 9.44 10.23
N PRO A 419 7.58 10.20 9.89
CA PRO A 419 8.64 10.55 10.84
C PRO A 419 8.16 11.42 12.02
N LEU A 420 6.98 12.04 11.90
CA LEU A 420 6.43 12.95 12.90
C LEU A 420 6.15 12.27 14.24
N ILE A 421 5.95 10.95 14.26
CA ILE A 421 5.74 10.21 15.51
C ILE A 421 6.90 10.40 16.47
N ALA A 422 8.13 10.52 15.98
CA ALA A 422 9.29 10.68 16.85
C ALA A 422 9.28 12.05 17.55
N ASP A 423 8.97 13.11 16.82
CA ASP A 423 8.83 14.45 17.38
C ASP A 423 7.67 14.53 18.36
N LEU A 424 6.56 13.84 18.03
CA LEU A 424 5.38 13.78 18.88
C LEU A 424 5.66 13.04 20.19
N THR A 425 6.33 11.89 20.14
CA THR A 425 6.69 11.12 21.33
C THR A 425 7.66 11.90 22.21
N ARG A 426 8.66 12.58 21.64
CA ARG A 426 9.57 13.46 22.41
C ARG A 426 8.80 14.56 23.14
N TRP A 427 7.84 15.19 22.45
CA TRP A 427 6.98 16.21 23.05
C TRP A 427 6.12 15.65 24.20
N VAL A 428 5.51 14.47 24.01
CA VAL A 428 4.71 13.80 25.05
C VAL A 428 5.55 13.47 26.28
N LEU A 429 6.75 12.90 26.08
CA LEU A 429 7.66 12.56 27.17
C LEU A 429 8.08 13.80 27.97
N ASP A 430 8.48 14.87 27.28
CA ASP A 430 8.88 16.12 27.94
C ASP A 430 7.73 16.75 28.72
N GLU A 431 6.53 16.84 28.14
CA GLU A 431 5.36 17.43 28.82
C GLU A 431 4.87 16.58 30.00
N ALA A 432 4.89 15.24 29.88
CA ALA A 432 4.53 14.35 30.98
C ALA A 432 5.49 14.50 32.17
N LEU A 433 6.80 14.53 31.90
CA LEU A 433 7.83 14.71 32.94
C LEU A 433 7.81 16.12 33.53
N ARG A 434 7.60 17.16 32.71
CA ARG A 434 7.36 18.53 33.20
C ARG A 434 6.18 18.57 34.18
N GLN A 435 5.10 17.85 33.89
CA GLN A 435 3.93 17.80 34.77
C GLN A 435 4.19 16.98 36.04
N CYS A 436 4.94 15.87 35.96
CA CYS A 436 5.39 15.13 37.15
C CYS A 436 6.22 15.99 38.10
N ALA A 437 7.15 16.78 37.57
CA ALA A 437 7.95 17.71 38.36
C ALA A 437 7.06 18.77 39.04
N ALA A 438 6.09 19.32 38.31
CA ALA A 438 5.12 20.26 38.89
C ALA A 438 4.29 19.64 40.02
N TRP A 439 3.87 18.37 39.88
CA TRP A 439 3.19 17.67 40.97
C TRP A 439 4.12 17.41 42.16
N ALA A 440 5.37 17.03 41.93
CA ALA A 440 6.36 16.83 42.98
C ALA A 440 6.62 18.13 43.78
N ASP A 441 6.69 19.27 43.12
CA ASP A 441 6.82 20.60 43.75
C ASP A 441 5.60 20.95 44.65
N GLU A 442 4.42 20.42 44.31
CA GLU A 442 3.20 20.54 45.11
C GLU A 442 3.10 19.47 46.23
N GLY A 443 4.10 18.59 46.36
CA GLY A 443 4.11 17.48 47.32
C GLY A 443 3.24 16.28 46.89
N LEU A 444 2.86 16.22 45.63
CA LEU A 444 2.11 15.11 45.01
C LEU A 444 3.08 14.23 44.22
N HIS A 445 3.53 13.12 44.81
CA HIS A 445 4.37 12.16 44.10
C HIS A 445 3.50 11.19 43.32
N LEU A 446 3.36 11.43 42.01
CA LEU A 446 2.54 10.62 41.11
C LEU A 446 3.38 10.16 39.90
N PRO A 447 3.74 8.87 39.82
CA PRO A 447 4.34 8.28 38.63
C PRO A 447 3.40 8.38 37.42
N VAL A 448 3.97 8.55 36.23
CA VAL A 448 3.23 8.60 34.97
C VAL A 448 3.61 7.50 34.01
N SER A 449 2.60 6.91 33.39
CA SER A 449 2.76 6.01 32.26
C SER A 449 2.63 6.77 30.94
N VAL A 450 3.56 6.55 30.01
CA VAL A 450 3.57 7.19 28.68
C VAL A 450 3.61 6.13 27.60
N ASN A 451 2.66 6.22 26.67
CA ASN A 451 2.60 5.39 25.47
C ASN A 451 3.80 5.65 24.54
N LEU A 452 4.53 4.59 24.22
CA LEU A 452 5.70 4.61 23.34
C LEU A 452 5.38 3.94 22.00
N SER A 453 5.55 4.67 20.91
CA SER A 453 5.39 4.11 19.58
C SER A 453 6.50 3.10 19.25
N ALA A 454 6.13 2.00 18.59
CA ALA A 454 7.04 0.98 18.06
C ALA A 454 8.23 1.57 17.28
N ARG A 455 8.01 2.67 16.56
CA ARG A 455 9.04 3.32 15.74
C ARG A 455 10.17 3.91 16.56
N MET A 456 9.92 4.28 17.81
CA MET A 456 10.95 4.80 18.72
C MET A 456 11.94 3.70 19.14
N LEU A 457 11.50 2.43 19.18
CA LEU A 457 12.38 1.30 19.54
C LEU A 457 13.46 1.02 18.49
N VAL A 458 13.32 1.59 17.29
CA VAL A 458 14.29 1.48 16.20
C VAL A 458 15.27 2.66 16.21
N LEU A 459 15.01 3.70 17.00
CA LEU A 459 15.88 4.87 17.10
C LEU A 459 16.88 4.69 18.25
N ASP A 460 18.17 4.69 17.92
CA ASP A 460 19.24 4.43 18.89
C ASP A 460 19.41 5.56 19.93
N ASP A 461 18.74 6.71 19.76
CA ASP A 461 18.81 7.87 20.65
C ASP A 461 17.76 7.86 21.79
N LEU A 462 16.83 6.89 21.80
CA LEU A 462 15.72 6.87 22.76
C LEU A 462 16.17 6.86 24.24
N PRO A 463 17.15 6.03 24.67
CA PRO A 463 17.59 6.02 26.07
C PRO A 463 18.20 7.37 26.49
N GLN A 464 18.94 8.01 25.58
CA GLN A 464 19.53 9.33 25.84
C GLN A 464 18.45 10.43 25.89
N VAL A 465 17.41 10.32 25.07
CA VAL A 465 16.24 11.21 25.13
C VAL A 465 15.52 11.08 26.47
N VAL A 466 15.26 9.85 26.94
CA VAL A 466 14.57 9.62 28.21
C VAL A 466 15.41 10.11 29.39
N ALA A 467 16.69 9.72 29.45
CA ALA A 467 17.60 10.17 30.50
C ALA A 467 17.79 11.69 30.50
N GLY A 468 17.90 12.31 29.31
CA GLY A 468 18.02 13.75 29.15
C GLY A 468 16.77 14.50 29.64
N SER A 469 15.58 13.98 29.34
CA SER A 469 14.33 14.59 29.79
C SER A 469 14.13 14.48 31.31
N LEU A 470 14.38 13.30 31.88
CA LEU A 470 14.36 13.10 33.35
C LEU A 470 15.32 14.05 34.06
N ALA A 471 16.55 14.18 33.55
CA ALA A 471 17.56 15.07 34.11
C ALA A 471 17.17 16.56 33.99
N ALA A 472 16.57 16.96 32.86
CA ALA A 472 16.12 18.33 32.64
C ALA A 472 15.04 18.78 33.66
N HIS A 473 14.19 17.86 34.09
CA HIS A 473 13.13 18.10 35.08
C HIS A 473 13.52 17.70 36.51
N GLY A 474 14.75 17.23 36.73
CA GLY A 474 15.24 16.87 38.07
C GLY A 474 14.55 15.66 38.69
N LEU A 475 14.04 14.73 37.86
CA LEU A 475 13.25 13.59 38.29
C LEU A 475 14.09 12.30 38.35
N ALA A 476 13.77 11.43 39.30
CA ALA A 476 14.27 10.06 39.33
C ALA A 476 13.55 9.20 38.27
N SER A 477 14.18 8.12 37.82
CA SER A 477 13.66 7.29 36.73
C SER A 477 12.41 6.48 37.09
N ASP A 478 12.16 6.27 38.38
CA ASP A 478 11.03 5.49 38.93
C ASP A 478 9.68 6.20 38.78
N VAL A 479 9.68 7.48 38.40
CA VAL A 479 8.43 8.22 38.13
C VAL A 479 7.87 7.97 36.73
N LEU A 480 8.62 7.28 35.85
CA LEU A 480 8.24 7.05 34.47
C LEU A 480 8.07 5.55 34.18
N THR A 481 6.89 5.21 33.67
CA THR A 481 6.62 3.92 33.03
C THR A 481 6.43 4.14 31.53
N LEU A 482 7.10 3.35 30.70
CA LEU A 482 6.88 3.36 29.25
C LEU A 482 5.98 2.19 28.85
N GLU A 483 4.88 2.50 28.17
CA GLU A 483 3.91 1.50 27.70
C GLU A 483 4.16 1.17 26.24
N ILE A 484 4.29 -0.12 25.92
CA ILE A 484 4.57 -0.61 24.57
C ILE A 484 3.52 -1.65 24.20
N THR A 485 2.84 -1.46 23.07
CA THR A 485 1.84 -2.42 22.60
C THR A 485 2.47 -3.73 22.12
N GLU A 486 1.75 -4.85 22.27
CA GLU A 486 2.22 -6.17 21.80
C GLU A 486 2.67 -6.16 20.33
N SER A 487 1.88 -5.53 19.46
CA SER A 487 2.14 -5.46 18.02
C SER A 487 3.46 -4.75 17.66
N ALA A 488 3.92 -3.83 18.52
CA ALA A 488 5.18 -3.12 18.32
C ALA A 488 6.39 -4.07 18.32
N LEU A 489 6.34 -5.09 19.17
CA LEU A 489 7.48 -5.94 19.51
C LEU A 489 7.71 -7.08 18.49
N VAL A 490 6.68 -7.44 17.73
CA VAL A 490 6.72 -8.54 16.75
C VAL A 490 7.59 -8.18 15.54
N THR A 491 7.69 -6.90 15.19
CA THR A 491 8.37 -6.49 13.95
C THR A 491 9.89 -6.64 14.00
N GLN A 492 10.55 -6.36 15.14
CA GLN A 492 12.00 -6.46 15.33
C GLN A 492 12.38 -6.84 16.78
N PRO A 493 12.15 -8.10 17.20
CA PRO A 493 12.22 -8.49 18.62
C PRO A 493 13.62 -8.35 19.23
N ALA A 494 14.69 -8.66 18.50
CA ALA A 494 16.05 -8.58 19.03
C ALA A 494 16.50 -7.13 19.31
N ARG A 495 16.12 -6.19 18.44
CA ARG A 495 16.45 -4.76 18.62
C ARG A 495 15.62 -4.16 19.75
N ALA A 496 14.31 -4.47 19.79
CA ALA A 496 13.45 -4.09 20.89
C ALA A 496 13.98 -4.60 22.23
N ALA A 497 14.43 -5.87 22.30
CA ALA A 497 15.02 -6.43 23.52
C ALA A 497 16.24 -5.65 24.01
N THR A 498 17.13 -5.27 23.10
CA THR A 498 18.34 -4.49 23.44
C THR A 498 17.96 -3.11 23.98
N MET A 499 17.08 -2.41 23.26
CA MET A 499 16.58 -1.08 23.62
C MET A 499 15.86 -1.06 24.97
N LEU A 500 14.93 -2.00 25.17
CA LEU A 500 14.18 -2.12 26.43
C LEU A 500 15.10 -2.49 27.60
N SER A 501 16.10 -3.34 27.38
CA SER A 501 17.09 -3.65 28.42
C SER A 501 17.88 -2.41 28.82
N GLU A 502 18.29 -1.57 27.86
CA GLU A 502 18.99 -0.32 28.14
C GLU A 502 18.12 0.65 28.95
N LEU A 503 16.87 0.86 28.55
CA LEU A 503 15.91 1.70 29.30
C LEU A 503 15.71 1.19 30.74
N ARG A 504 15.57 -0.12 30.92
CA ARG A 504 15.44 -0.73 32.24
C ARG A 504 16.69 -0.56 33.09
N THR A 505 17.89 -0.67 32.51
CA THR A 505 19.14 -0.42 33.26
C THR A 505 19.28 1.02 33.74
N GLN A 506 18.57 1.96 33.10
CA GLN A 506 18.46 3.35 33.55
C GLN A 506 17.40 3.54 34.64
N GLY A 507 16.70 2.47 35.04
CA GLY A 507 15.71 2.47 36.12
C GLY A 507 14.32 2.93 35.69
N VAL A 508 14.03 2.97 34.39
CA VAL A 508 12.69 3.27 33.84
C VAL A 508 11.86 2.00 33.84
N ALA A 509 10.61 2.08 34.33
CA ALA A 509 9.71 0.94 34.35
C ALA A 509 9.12 0.68 32.95
N LEU A 510 8.89 -0.59 32.62
CA LEU A 510 8.37 -0.99 31.32
C LEU A 510 7.06 -1.76 31.46
N SER A 511 6.06 -1.37 30.69
CA SER A 511 4.73 -1.99 30.67
C SER A 511 4.37 -2.50 29.27
N LEU A 512 3.82 -3.72 29.21
CA LEU A 512 3.29 -4.31 27.98
C LEU A 512 1.79 -4.01 27.88
N ASP A 513 1.41 -3.30 26.82
CA ASP A 513 0.05 -2.83 26.57
C ASP A 513 -0.73 -3.71 25.56
N ASP A 514 -2.06 -3.64 25.59
CA ASP A 514 -3.01 -4.41 24.75
C ASP A 514 -2.82 -5.94 24.79
N PHE A 515 -2.44 -6.50 25.95
CA PHE A 515 -2.11 -7.93 26.06
C PHE A 515 -3.31 -8.83 25.74
N GLY A 516 -3.09 -9.80 24.84
CA GLY A 516 -4.08 -10.81 24.46
C GLY A 516 -4.79 -10.54 23.13
N THR A 517 -4.52 -9.41 22.48
CA THR A 517 -5.07 -9.07 21.16
C THR A 517 -4.26 -9.66 19.98
N GLY A 518 -3.03 -10.16 20.24
CA GLY A 518 -2.11 -10.73 19.25
C GLY A 518 -1.85 -12.24 19.37
N TYR A 519 -1.01 -12.78 18.47
CA TYR A 519 -0.75 -14.23 18.31
C TYR A 519 0.58 -14.71 18.93
N SER A 520 1.36 -13.88 19.65
CA SER A 520 2.74 -14.24 20.07
C SER A 520 3.14 -13.75 21.48
N SER A 521 2.19 -13.55 22.38
CA SER A 521 2.39 -12.82 23.64
C SER A 521 3.25 -13.54 24.70
N MET A 522 3.35 -14.88 24.66
CA MET A 522 4.03 -15.65 25.72
C MET A 522 5.56 -15.64 25.61
N GLU A 523 6.10 -15.72 24.40
CA GLU A 523 7.55 -15.67 24.18
C GLU A 523 8.11 -14.27 24.46
N ILE A 524 7.35 -13.24 24.09
CA ILE A 524 7.63 -11.83 24.37
C ILE A 524 7.72 -11.60 25.89
N LEU A 525 6.69 -12.01 26.65
CA LEU A 525 6.68 -11.87 28.11
C LEU A 525 7.82 -12.61 28.81
N LYS A 526 8.27 -13.75 28.27
CA LYS A 526 9.36 -14.54 28.86
C LYS A 526 10.74 -13.92 28.60
N THR A 527 10.92 -13.26 27.46
CA THR A 527 12.25 -12.85 26.97
C THR A 527 12.53 -11.37 27.18
N LEU A 528 11.49 -10.53 27.24
CA LEU A 528 11.63 -9.10 27.35
C LEU A 528 11.50 -8.62 28.80
N PRO A 529 12.21 -7.53 29.17
CA PRO A 529 12.39 -7.16 30.55
C PRO A 529 11.25 -6.25 31.05
N PHE A 530 10.00 -6.70 30.94
CA PHE A 530 8.83 -5.95 31.44
C PHE A 530 8.71 -6.02 32.97
N ASP A 531 8.08 -5.00 33.55
CA ASP A 531 7.72 -4.93 34.97
C ASP A 531 6.18 -4.99 35.16
N GLU A 532 5.43 -4.62 34.11
CA GLU A 532 3.97 -4.56 34.08
C GLU A 532 3.38 -5.19 32.81
N VAL A 533 2.16 -5.72 32.92
CA VAL A 533 1.32 -6.12 31.79
C VAL A 533 -0.10 -5.59 31.97
N LYS A 534 -0.66 -4.95 30.94
CA LYS A 534 -2.01 -4.40 30.91
C LYS A 534 -2.95 -5.35 30.15
N ILE A 535 -4.02 -5.78 30.79
CA ILE A 535 -5.06 -6.62 30.18
C ILE A 535 -5.99 -5.72 29.37
N ASP A 536 -6.11 -5.98 28.07
CA ASP A 536 -6.97 -5.21 27.16
C ASP A 536 -8.43 -5.17 27.65
N ARG A 537 -9.08 -4.03 27.42
CA ARG A 537 -10.47 -3.77 27.84
C ARG A 537 -11.46 -4.81 27.32
N GLY A 538 -11.20 -5.42 26.16
CA GLY A 538 -12.06 -6.43 25.56
C GLY A 538 -12.22 -7.65 26.47
N PHE A 539 -11.12 -8.14 27.03
CA PHE A 539 -11.15 -9.28 27.97
C PHE A 539 -11.85 -8.93 29.28
N VAL A 540 -11.61 -7.72 29.80
CA VAL A 540 -12.26 -7.23 31.02
C VAL A 540 -13.77 -7.07 30.82
N ALA A 541 -14.18 -6.55 29.67
CA ALA A 541 -15.58 -6.42 29.28
C ALA A 541 -16.25 -7.79 29.08
N ASP A 542 -15.60 -8.74 28.40
CA ASP A 542 -16.17 -10.07 28.11
C ASP A 542 -16.26 -10.95 29.37
N ALA A 543 -15.35 -10.79 30.33
CA ALA A 543 -15.43 -11.44 31.64
C ALA A 543 -16.71 -11.10 32.42
N ARG A 544 -17.39 -10.00 32.05
CA ARG A 544 -18.66 -9.58 32.64
C ARG A 544 -19.79 -10.54 32.25
N GLY A 545 -20.05 -11.51 33.13
CA GLY A 545 -21.21 -12.41 33.01
C GLY A 545 -20.92 -13.72 32.28
N SER A 546 -19.66 -13.99 31.95
CA SER A 546 -19.20 -15.23 31.34
C SER A 546 -18.15 -15.89 32.22
N LEU A 547 -18.48 -17.05 32.81
CA LEU A 547 -17.51 -17.84 33.60
C LEU A 547 -16.28 -18.26 32.78
N PRO A 548 -16.40 -18.65 31.49
CA PRO A 548 -15.24 -18.89 30.64
C PRO A 548 -14.32 -17.68 30.47
N ASP A 549 -14.87 -16.49 30.21
CA ASP A 549 -14.04 -15.30 29.93
C ASP A 549 -13.39 -14.76 31.21
N ALA A 550 -14.07 -14.85 32.36
CA ALA A 550 -13.46 -14.61 33.67
C ALA A 550 -12.31 -15.59 33.98
N ALA A 551 -12.37 -16.84 33.48
CA ALA A 551 -11.26 -17.79 33.62
C ALA A 551 -10.05 -17.40 32.76
N ILE A 552 -10.26 -16.75 31.61
CA ILE A 552 -9.17 -16.20 30.78
C ILE A 552 -8.47 -15.09 31.55
N VAL A 553 -9.21 -14.10 32.07
CA VAL A 553 -8.65 -12.99 32.86
C VAL A 553 -7.85 -13.52 34.06
N ARG A 554 -8.40 -14.49 34.81
CA ARG A 554 -7.66 -15.14 35.92
C ARG A 554 -6.39 -15.84 35.45
N SER A 555 -6.41 -16.49 34.29
CA SER A 555 -5.23 -17.17 33.74
C SER A 555 -4.13 -16.17 33.37
N VAL A 556 -4.50 -15.00 32.85
CA VAL A 556 -3.56 -13.91 32.53
C VAL A 556 -2.97 -13.32 33.82
N LEU A 557 -3.80 -13.11 34.84
CA LEU A 557 -3.35 -12.67 36.17
C LEU A 557 -2.32 -13.65 36.76
N ASP A 558 -2.68 -14.94 36.85
CA ASP A 558 -1.80 -15.99 37.37
C ASP A 558 -0.48 -16.09 36.59
N LEU A 559 -0.54 -15.89 35.27
CA LEU A 559 0.65 -15.88 34.42
C LEU A 559 1.57 -14.69 34.75
N GLY A 560 1.02 -13.47 34.78
CA GLY A 560 1.76 -12.26 35.08
C GLY A 560 2.48 -12.37 36.43
N HIS A 561 1.76 -12.79 37.47
CA HIS A 561 2.33 -12.98 38.81
C HIS A 561 3.44 -14.04 38.85
N ARG A 562 3.28 -15.16 38.13
CA ARG A 562 4.32 -16.19 38.06
C ARG A 562 5.57 -15.74 37.31
N LEU A 563 5.44 -14.76 36.42
CA LEU A 563 6.56 -14.12 35.73
C LEU A 563 7.14 -12.94 36.54
N GLY A 564 6.59 -12.63 37.71
CA GLY A 564 7.01 -11.52 38.55
C GLY A 564 6.56 -10.14 38.05
N LEU A 565 5.54 -10.10 37.19
CA LEU A 565 4.97 -8.88 36.63
C LEU A 565 3.80 -8.39 37.47
N ARG A 566 3.63 -7.08 37.56
CA ARG A 566 2.38 -6.46 38.01
C ARG A 566 1.35 -6.50 36.89
N VAL A 567 0.08 -6.73 37.23
CA VAL A 567 -0.99 -6.81 36.24
C VAL A 567 -1.97 -5.64 36.41
N VAL A 568 -2.20 -4.92 35.33
CA VAL A 568 -3.13 -3.79 35.24
C VAL A 568 -4.39 -4.24 34.51
N GLY A 569 -5.56 -4.04 35.12
CA GLY A 569 -6.85 -4.26 34.46
C GLY A 569 -7.37 -2.97 33.84
N GLU A 570 -7.51 -2.94 32.51
CA GLU A 570 -8.02 -1.76 31.80
C GLU A 570 -9.50 -1.81 31.47
N GLY A 571 -10.08 -0.64 31.15
CA GLY A 571 -11.45 -0.54 30.66
C GLY A 571 -12.51 -0.88 31.70
N ILE A 572 -12.23 -0.61 32.97
CA ILE A 572 -13.18 -0.83 34.06
C ILE A 572 -14.27 0.27 34.00
N GLU A 573 -15.42 -0.07 33.44
CA GLU A 573 -16.52 0.89 33.20
C GLU A 573 -17.51 1.01 34.39
N ASP A 574 -17.54 0.04 35.31
CA ASP A 574 -18.48 0.06 36.43
C ASP A 574 -17.97 -0.64 37.70
N GLU A 575 -18.61 -0.32 38.83
CA GLU A 575 -18.25 -0.79 40.17
C GLU A 575 -18.27 -2.32 40.30
N ARG A 576 -19.14 -3.02 39.55
CA ARG A 576 -19.19 -4.49 39.61
C ARG A 576 -17.97 -5.10 38.94
N THR A 577 -17.54 -4.54 37.82
CA THR A 577 -16.30 -4.94 37.13
C THR A 577 -15.08 -4.62 38.00
N LEU A 578 -15.07 -3.48 38.67
CA LEU A 578 -14.03 -3.10 39.63
C LEU A 578 -13.91 -4.12 40.78
N ALA A 579 -15.02 -4.44 41.45
CA ALA A 579 -15.05 -5.44 42.51
C ALA A 579 -14.60 -6.83 42.04
N MET A 580 -15.03 -7.24 40.84
CA MET A 580 -14.62 -8.52 40.25
C MET A 580 -13.11 -8.58 39.99
N MET A 581 -12.51 -7.52 39.45
CA MET A 581 -11.06 -7.48 39.21
C MET A 581 -10.25 -7.49 40.52
N ILE A 582 -10.75 -6.85 41.57
CA ILE A 582 -10.16 -6.93 42.92
C ILE A 582 -10.24 -8.37 43.46
N ASP A 583 -11.41 -9.01 43.37
CA ASP A 583 -11.62 -10.38 43.85
C ASP A 583 -10.75 -11.41 43.09
N LEU A 584 -10.49 -11.16 41.80
CA LEU A 584 -9.60 -11.98 40.98
C LEU A 584 -8.11 -11.78 41.30
N GLY A 585 -7.76 -10.78 42.11
CA GLY A 585 -6.38 -10.52 42.53
C GLY A 585 -5.59 -9.62 41.57
N CYS A 586 -6.26 -8.74 40.81
CA CYS A 586 -5.56 -7.73 40.00
C CYS A 586 -4.79 -6.74 40.89
N ASP A 587 -3.64 -6.22 40.43
CA ASP A 587 -2.79 -5.33 41.23
C ASP A 587 -3.22 -3.86 41.09
N LEU A 588 -3.41 -3.44 39.84
CA LEU A 588 -3.73 -2.07 39.45
C LEU A 588 -4.98 -2.06 38.55
N LEU A 589 -5.79 -1.02 38.69
CA LEU A 589 -7.08 -0.88 38.04
C LEU A 589 -7.13 0.46 37.31
N GLN A 590 -7.64 0.45 36.08
CA GLN A 590 -7.83 1.64 35.26
C GLN A 590 -9.16 1.60 34.50
N GLY A 591 -9.91 2.70 34.51
CA GLY A 591 -11.15 2.81 33.76
C GLY A 591 -12.08 3.93 34.23
N GLU A 592 -13.18 4.10 33.50
CA GLU A 592 -14.18 5.16 33.75
C GLU A 592 -14.86 5.05 35.12
N ALA A 593 -14.94 3.84 35.70
CA ALA A 593 -15.45 3.64 37.07
C ALA A 593 -14.62 4.38 38.12
N ILE A 594 -13.32 4.56 37.86
CA ILE A 594 -12.40 5.30 38.73
C ILE A 594 -12.42 6.78 38.36
N SER A 595 -12.09 7.07 37.10
CA SER A 595 -12.21 8.39 36.51
C SER A 595 -12.04 8.33 34.99
N VAL A 596 -12.68 9.25 34.29
CA VAL A 596 -12.33 9.57 32.90
C VAL A 596 -10.94 10.24 32.85
N PRO A 597 -10.26 10.28 31.70
CA PRO A 597 -9.04 11.10 31.58
C PRO A 597 -9.32 12.57 31.91
N LEU A 598 -8.49 13.18 32.76
CA LEU A 598 -8.66 14.55 33.27
C LEU A 598 -7.51 15.48 32.87
N PRO A 599 -7.73 16.79 32.69
CA PRO A 599 -6.65 17.76 32.66
C PRO A 599 -5.83 17.74 33.96
N ALA A 600 -4.57 18.17 33.90
CA ALA A 600 -3.65 18.15 35.04
C ALA A 600 -4.20 18.86 36.30
N ALA A 601 -4.90 19.98 36.13
CA ALA A 601 -5.49 20.72 37.25
C ALA A 601 -6.57 19.91 37.98
N GLU A 602 -7.50 19.30 37.23
CA GLU A 602 -8.57 18.46 37.76
C GLU A 602 -8.02 17.17 38.39
N MET A 603 -6.96 16.59 37.79
CA MET A 603 -6.24 15.46 38.36
C MET A 603 -5.64 15.81 39.73
N SER A 604 -5.04 17.00 39.85
CA SER A 604 -4.47 17.47 41.13
C SER A 604 -5.55 17.64 42.20
N GLU A 605 -6.74 18.10 41.83
CA GLU A 605 -7.88 18.18 42.74
C GLU A 605 -8.36 16.79 43.19
N LEU A 606 -8.43 15.83 42.26
CA LEU A 606 -8.79 14.44 42.56
C LEU A 606 -7.79 13.79 43.54
N LEU A 607 -6.49 14.00 43.35
CA LEU A 607 -5.47 13.48 44.26
C LEU A 607 -5.63 14.05 45.68
N ARG A 608 -5.88 15.36 45.79
CA ARG A 608 -6.06 16.03 47.09
C ARG A 608 -7.34 15.59 47.79
N SER A 609 -8.44 15.40 47.07
CA SER A 609 -9.71 14.94 47.65
C SER A 609 -9.58 13.52 48.21
N ARG A 610 -8.97 12.60 47.44
CA ARG A 610 -8.72 11.21 47.88
C ARG A 610 -7.74 11.13 49.05
N ALA A 611 -6.70 11.97 49.07
CA ALA A 611 -5.78 12.05 50.21
C ALA A 611 -6.49 12.55 51.49
N ALA A 612 -7.53 13.38 51.36
CA ALA A 612 -8.34 13.84 52.49
C ALA A 612 -9.32 12.77 52.99
N GLU A 613 -9.88 11.94 52.11
CA GLU A 613 -10.75 10.80 52.47
C GLU A 613 -10.00 9.69 53.24
N VAL A 614 -8.71 9.49 52.97
CA VAL A 614 -7.87 8.46 53.61
C VAL A 614 -7.34 8.88 54.99
N ARG A 615 -7.51 10.14 55.41
CA ARG A 615 -7.18 10.54 56.80
C ARG A 615 -8.20 9.92 57.76
N PRO A 616 -7.78 9.14 58.77
CA PRO A 616 -8.72 8.47 59.67
C PRO A 616 -9.50 9.53 60.46
N SER A 617 -10.83 9.42 60.41
CA SER A 617 -11.68 9.99 61.45
C SER A 617 -11.20 9.48 62.82
N ALA A 618 -11.09 10.43 63.76
CA ALA A 618 -10.54 10.27 65.10
C ALA A 618 -11.04 9.02 65.87
N PRO A 619 -10.27 8.51 66.85
CA PRO A 619 -10.47 7.17 67.42
C PRO A 619 -11.79 7.07 68.19
N HIS A 620 -12.72 6.27 67.69
CA HIS A 620 -13.92 5.93 68.43
C HIS A 620 -13.64 4.81 69.44
N ALA A 621 -13.56 5.23 70.70
CA ALA A 621 -14.11 4.59 71.90
C ALA A 621 -13.90 3.08 72.08
N THR A 622 -13.01 2.77 73.02
CA THR A 622 -12.96 1.58 73.86
C THR A 622 -14.33 1.08 74.38
N LEU A 623 -14.45 -0.27 74.36
CA LEU A 623 -15.24 -1.22 75.20
C LEU A 623 -16.53 -1.84 74.59
N PRO A 624 -16.94 -3.08 74.97
CA PRO A 624 -16.36 -4.00 75.96
C PRO A 624 -16.05 -5.42 75.44
N THR A 625 -15.14 -6.08 76.16
CA THR A 625 -14.94 -7.53 76.23
C THR A 625 -16.24 -8.28 76.50
N SER A 626 -16.52 -9.33 75.72
CA SER A 626 -17.34 -10.45 76.19
C SER A 626 -16.65 -11.77 75.88
N GLU A 627 -16.34 -12.48 76.95
CA GLU A 627 -15.90 -13.86 76.99
C GLU A 627 -17.01 -14.78 76.49
N ARG A 628 -16.65 -15.74 75.64
CA ARG A 628 -17.09 -17.14 75.78
C ARG A 628 -16.03 -18.07 75.19
N ALA A 629 -15.51 -18.90 76.09
CA ALA A 629 -14.65 -20.06 75.92
C ALA A 629 -15.23 -21.07 74.88
N THR A 630 -14.53 -22.08 74.35
CA THR A 630 -13.50 -22.98 74.90
C THR A 630 -13.06 -23.84 73.71
N GLU A 631 -11.75 -24.08 73.49
CA GLU A 631 -11.22 -25.44 73.27
C GLU A 631 -9.69 -25.44 73.22
N CYS A 632 -9.18 -25.90 74.36
CA CYS A 632 -7.90 -26.44 74.77
C CYS A 632 -6.75 -26.66 73.78
N ALA A 633 -5.59 -26.19 74.25
CA ALA A 633 -4.25 -26.61 73.90
C ALA A 633 -3.92 -28.08 74.24
N GLY A 634 -2.90 -28.61 73.55
CA GLY A 634 -2.12 -29.81 73.87
C GLY A 634 -1.37 -30.21 72.60
N GLY A 635 -0.05 -30.06 72.48
CA GLY A 635 0.97 -30.75 73.28
C GLY A 635 1.46 -31.99 72.51
N LEU A 636 2.70 -31.96 72.01
CA LEU A 636 3.39 -33.07 71.34
C LEU A 636 3.38 -34.37 72.18
N PRO A 637 3.56 -35.55 71.55
CA PRO A 637 4.88 -36.18 71.70
C PRO A 637 5.41 -36.96 70.48
N ASP A 638 6.73 -37.13 70.55
CA ASP A 638 7.69 -37.90 69.76
C ASP A 638 7.51 -39.43 69.90
N ALA A 639 7.67 -40.22 68.82
CA ALA A 639 8.01 -41.66 68.89
C ALA A 639 8.39 -42.30 67.52
N ARG A 640 9.69 -42.54 67.39
CA ARG A 640 10.46 -43.62 66.70
C ARG A 640 9.69 -44.82 66.11
N LEU A 641 10.24 -45.38 65.01
CA LEU A 641 10.61 -46.81 64.86
C LEU A 641 11.59 -47.03 63.69
N SER A 642 12.54 -47.96 63.89
CA SER A 642 13.58 -48.49 62.99
C SER A 642 12.98 -49.33 61.84
N ASP A 643 13.67 -49.88 60.82
CA ASP A 643 14.96 -50.57 60.77
C ASP A 643 15.31 -51.01 59.32
N GLY A 644 16.59 -51.35 59.08
CA GLY A 644 17.10 -52.20 57.98
C GLY A 644 17.36 -51.51 56.62
N GLY A 645 18.52 -51.60 55.97
CA GLY A 645 19.69 -52.48 56.09
C GLY A 645 20.21 -52.76 54.66
N GLY A 646 21.51 -52.59 54.43
CA GLY A 646 22.20 -53.15 53.24
C GLY A 646 22.96 -52.17 52.35
N ALA A 647 24.26 -51.97 52.64
CA ALA A 647 25.30 -51.73 51.62
C ALA A 647 25.71 -53.12 51.02
N PRO A 648 26.49 -53.27 49.92
CA PRO A 648 27.82 -52.64 49.75
C PRO A 648 28.33 -52.35 48.32
N GLY A 649 29.49 -51.69 48.24
CA GLY A 649 30.38 -51.60 47.07
C GLY A 649 30.98 -50.19 46.91
N ALA A 650 32.05 -49.79 47.62
CA ALA A 650 33.48 -50.12 47.40
C ALA A 650 33.89 -50.02 45.90
N GLY A 651 34.76 -49.14 45.44
CA GLY A 651 35.55 -48.07 46.06
C GLY A 651 36.57 -47.49 45.06
N VAL A 652 37.34 -46.49 45.52
CA VAL A 652 38.77 -46.23 45.19
C VAL A 652 39.07 -45.77 43.73
N ALA A 653 39.89 -44.76 43.42
CA ALA A 653 40.60 -43.71 44.16
C ALA A 653 41.29 -42.76 43.15
N GLU A 654 41.72 -41.61 43.69
CA GLU A 654 43.00 -40.93 43.42
C GLU A 654 43.29 -40.22 42.09
N GLY A 655 43.89 -39.03 42.22
CA GLY A 655 45.06 -38.72 41.39
C GLY A 655 45.26 -37.30 40.82
N GLY A 656 45.16 -36.25 41.64
CA GLY A 656 46.24 -35.26 41.83
C GLY A 656 46.97 -34.52 40.68
N VAL A 657 46.87 -33.17 40.79
CA VAL A 657 47.95 -32.15 40.89
C VAL A 657 48.62 -31.52 39.64
N ALA A 658 48.70 -30.17 39.71
CA ALA A 658 49.75 -29.22 39.29
C ALA A 658 49.89 -28.86 37.80
N GLU A 659 50.33 -27.68 37.38
CA GLU A 659 50.57 -26.31 37.90
C GLU A 659 51.09 -25.51 36.68
N GLY A 660 51.08 -24.16 36.73
CA GLY A 660 52.15 -23.38 36.06
C GLY A 660 51.81 -22.54 34.81
N GLY A 661 51.17 -21.38 35.05
CA GLY A 661 51.71 -20.03 34.80
C GLY A 661 52.35 -19.55 33.46
N VAL A 662 51.77 -18.43 32.98
CA VAL A 662 52.37 -17.07 32.73
C VAL A 662 53.03 -16.72 31.37
N ALA A 663 52.64 -15.49 30.92
CA ALA A 663 53.33 -14.50 30.06
C ALA A 663 53.34 -14.72 28.52
N ASP A 664 53.38 -13.73 27.63
CA ASP A 664 53.25 -12.25 27.60
C ASP A 664 53.42 -11.83 26.12
N GLY A 665 53.01 -10.59 25.76
CA GLY A 665 53.38 -9.89 24.51
C GLY A 665 52.44 -10.09 23.31
N GLY A 666 52.00 -9.08 22.54
CA GLY A 666 52.43 -7.69 22.45
C GLY A 666 52.76 -7.31 21.00
N VAL A 667 51.96 -6.38 20.46
CA VAL A 667 52.31 -5.30 19.50
C VAL A 667 52.40 -5.56 17.98
N ALA A 668 51.82 -4.59 17.24
CA ALA A 668 52.22 -4.02 15.92
C ALA A 668 51.92 -4.83 14.65
N GLU A 669 51.72 -4.24 13.46
CA GLU A 669 51.37 -2.91 12.92
C GLU A 669 51.41 -3.10 11.38
N GLY A 670 50.74 -2.23 10.63
CA GLY A 670 50.98 -2.04 9.18
C GLY A 670 50.14 -2.96 8.27
N GLY A 671 49.47 -2.49 7.23
CA GLY A 671 49.65 -1.24 6.51
C GLY A 671 49.71 -1.51 5.01
N VAL A 672 48.67 -1.02 4.31
CA VAL A 672 48.76 -0.33 3.01
C VAL A 672 48.92 -1.14 1.70
N ALA A 673 48.04 -0.75 0.78
CA ALA A 673 48.19 -0.59 -0.68
C ALA A 673 47.98 -1.77 -1.65
N ASP A 674 46.89 -1.63 -2.41
CA ASP A 674 46.89 -1.16 -3.81
C ASP A 674 47.45 -2.08 -4.91
N GLY A 675 46.81 -2.00 -6.09
CA GLY A 675 47.33 -2.55 -7.34
C GLY A 675 46.35 -3.43 -8.08
N GLY A 676 45.60 -2.83 -9.01
CA GLY A 676 44.77 -3.56 -9.96
C GLY A 676 45.51 -4.03 -11.21
N VAL A 677 44.67 -4.33 -12.21
CA VAL A 677 44.90 -4.29 -13.67
C VAL A 677 45.24 -5.62 -14.37
N ALA A 678 44.33 -5.92 -15.33
CA ALA A 678 44.53 -6.47 -16.67
C ALA A 678 44.71 -7.99 -16.92
N ASP A 679 43.69 -8.51 -17.63
CA ASP A 679 43.74 -8.92 -19.05
C ASP A 679 44.32 -10.30 -19.45
N GLY A 680 43.74 -10.81 -20.54
CA GLY A 680 44.14 -12.02 -21.27
C GLY A 680 43.37 -13.27 -20.84
N GLY A 681 42.75 -14.06 -21.70
CA GLY A 681 42.82 -14.18 -23.15
C GLY A 681 42.23 -15.55 -23.53
N MET A 682 41.67 -15.62 -24.73
CA MET A 682 41.06 -16.80 -25.35
C MET A 682 41.98 -18.02 -25.38
N VAL A 683 41.41 -19.23 -25.29
CA VAL A 683 41.89 -20.41 -26.04
C VAL A 683 40.70 -21.24 -26.52
N GLU A 684 40.71 -21.51 -27.83
CA GLU A 684 39.83 -22.40 -28.58
C GLU A 684 40.02 -23.89 -28.20
N GLY A 685 38.99 -24.69 -28.45
CA GLY A 685 39.09 -26.15 -28.44
C GLY A 685 37.81 -26.78 -28.98
N GLY A 686 37.66 -26.79 -30.30
CA GLY A 686 36.69 -27.65 -30.98
C GLY A 686 37.23 -29.08 -31.15
N VAL A 687 36.33 -30.04 -31.36
CA VAL A 687 36.32 -31.05 -32.45
C VAL A 687 35.11 -32.00 -32.26
N ALA A 688 34.34 -32.12 -33.34
CA ALA A 688 33.56 -33.23 -33.93
C ALA A 688 32.95 -34.32 -33.02
N GLY A 689 31.79 -34.91 -33.30
CA GLY A 689 30.95 -34.97 -34.50
C GLY A 689 30.12 -36.27 -34.44
N GLY A 690 28.98 -36.33 -35.14
CA GLY A 690 28.19 -37.57 -35.24
C GLY A 690 26.74 -37.34 -35.67
N GLU A 691 26.51 -37.25 -36.98
CA GLU A 691 25.20 -37.42 -37.61
C GLU A 691 24.77 -38.91 -37.60
N ALA A 692 23.47 -39.17 -37.44
CA ALA A 692 22.77 -40.23 -38.17
C ALA A 692 21.25 -39.97 -38.18
N ALA A 693 20.67 -40.17 -39.36
CA ALA A 693 19.33 -39.81 -39.76
C ALA A 693 18.28 -40.92 -39.54
N GLY A 694 16.99 -40.53 -39.61
CA GLY A 694 15.99 -41.26 -40.38
C GLY A 694 14.88 -41.98 -39.60
N GLY A 695 13.62 -41.69 -39.95
CA GLY A 695 12.49 -42.56 -39.61
C GLY A 695 11.12 -41.88 -39.65
N ALA A 696 10.50 -41.82 -40.83
CA ALA A 696 9.11 -41.39 -41.05
C ALA A 696 8.08 -42.44 -40.58
N GLY A 697 6.87 -42.00 -40.23
CA GLY A 697 5.70 -42.85 -40.01
C GLY A 697 4.40 -42.04 -39.94
N GLN A 698 3.65 -42.02 -41.05
CA GLN A 698 2.25 -41.57 -41.16
C GLN A 698 1.27 -42.71 -40.81
N ALA A 699 -0.02 -42.34 -40.73
CA ALA A 699 -1.27 -43.13 -40.78
C ALA A 699 -1.94 -43.36 -39.40
N GLU A 700 -3.26 -43.34 -39.21
CA GLU A 700 -4.43 -42.99 -40.04
C GLU A 700 -5.66 -42.90 -39.11
N ALA A 701 -6.77 -42.46 -39.69
CA ALA A 701 -8.09 -42.16 -39.10
C ALA A 701 -8.86 -43.33 -38.46
N GLY A 702 -9.88 -43.00 -37.66
CA GLY A 702 -11.10 -43.83 -37.62
C GLY A 702 -12.03 -43.77 -36.39
N ARG A 703 -13.20 -43.15 -36.61
CA ARG A 703 -14.56 -43.64 -36.23
C ARG A 703 -15.18 -43.30 -34.86
N SER A 704 -16.14 -42.37 -34.94
CA SER A 704 -17.59 -42.52 -34.67
C SER A 704 -18.08 -43.31 -33.45
N GLY A 705 -18.93 -42.67 -32.64
CA GLY A 705 -19.91 -43.34 -31.78
C GLY A 705 -20.78 -42.33 -31.00
N SER A 706 -22.00 -42.10 -31.48
CA SER A 706 -23.14 -41.57 -30.69
C SER A 706 -24.26 -42.61 -30.69
N PRO A 707 -25.35 -42.39 -29.93
CA PRO A 707 -25.68 -42.86 -28.58
C PRO A 707 -26.66 -44.07 -28.63
N PRO A 708 -27.27 -44.54 -27.51
CA PRO A 708 -28.74 -44.36 -27.32
C PRO A 708 -29.21 -44.45 -25.82
N PRO A 709 -30.49 -44.76 -25.44
CA PRO A 709 -31.62 -43.82 -25.27
C PRO A 709 -32.52 -44.03 -24.00
N GLY A 710 -33.59 -43.22 -23.86
CA GLY A 710 -34.86 -43.51 -23.12
C GLY A 710 -34.84 -43.39 -21.58
N GLU A 711 -35.89 -43.11 -20.82
CA GLU A 711 -37.36 -42.90 -20.97
C GLU A 711 -37.83 -42.34 -19.59
N ALA A 712 -38.68 -41.30 -19.52
CA ALA A 712 -40.14 -41.32 -19.25
C ALA A 712 -40.61 -41.38 -17.77
N GLY A 713 -41.59 -40.51 -17.45
CA GLY A 713 -42.53 -40.59 -16.32
C GLY A 713 -42.08 -39.91 -15.01
N THR A 714 -42.90 -39.19 -14.24
CA THR A 714 -44.34 -38.94 -14.24
C THR A 714 -44.62 -37.85 -13.19
N ALA A 715 -45.64 -37.01 -13.43
CA ALA A 715 -46.27 -36.09 -12.47
C ALA A 715 -47.03 -36.89 -11.35
N PRO A 716 -47.83 -36.35 -10.38
CA PRO A 716 -48.59 -35.09 -10.46
C PRO A 716 -48.90 -34.31 -9.15
N GLY A 717 -49.58 -33.17 -9.33
CA GLY A 717 -50.60 -32.63 -8.40
C GLY A 717 -50.07 -31.66 -7.32
N GLY A 718 -50.71 -30.54 -7.00
CA GLY A 718 -52.00 -29.99 -7.39
C GLY A 718 -52.42 -28.94 -6.35
N ARG A 719 -52.81 -27.75 -6.85
CA ARG A 719 -53.80 -26.77 -6.35
C ARG A 719 -54.09 -26.58 -4.84
N GLY A 720 -54.18 -25.31 -4.45
CA GLY A 720 -55.05 -24.79 -3.36
C GLY A 720 -54.55 -23.43 -2.85
N GLN A 721 -54.88 -22.28 -3.47
CA GLN A 721 -56.07 -21.44 -3.25
C GLN A 721 -56.38 -21.03 -1.79
N GLN A 722 -56.40 -19.69 -1.62
CA GLN A 722 -57.38 -18.85 -0.91
C GLN A 722 -57.24 -18.53 0.59
N GLN A 723 -57.25 -17.19 0.82
CA GLN A 723 -58.00 -16.41 1.85
C GLN A 723 -57.63 -16.66 3.33
N GLY A 724 -57.56 -15.68 4.23
CA GLY A 724 -57.87 -14.26 4.22
C GLY A 724 -57.46 -13.60 5.55
N VAL A 725 -57.27 -12.28 5.47
CA VAL A 725 -57.37 -11.16 6.44
C VAL A 725 -58.35 -11.42 7.63
N PRO A 726 -58.28 -10.80 8.86
CA PRO A 726 -57.94 -9.38 9.14
C PRO A 726 -57.24 -8.97 10.48
N ALA A 727 -57.00 -7.65 10.56
CA ALA A 727 -57.03 -6.73 11.72
C ALA A 727 -55.67 -6.46 12.42
N ARG A 728 -55.26 -5.23 12.80
CA ARG A 728 -56.05 -4.08 13.29
C ARG A 728 -55.21 -2.77 13.25
N SER A 729 -55.90 -1.70 12.83
CA SER A 729 -55.77 -0.24 13.12
C SER A 729 -54.65 0.33 14.02
N GLY A 730 -54.14 1.51 13.63
CA GLY A 730 -53.57 2.45 14.61
C GLY A 730 -52.88 3.74 14.11
N ARG A 731 -53.68 4.77 13.77
CA ARG A 731 -53.40 6.22 13.81
C ARG A 731 -52.48 6.93 12.78
N ARG A 732 -53.16 7.87 12.07
CA ARG A 732 -52.67 9.08 11.38
C ARG A 732 -52.04 10.07 12.36
N ILE A 733 -51.03 10.84 11.91
CA ILE A 733 -50.99 12.32 11.90
C ILE A 733 -50.10 12.77 10.72
N GLY A 734 -50.57 13.74 9.92
CA GLY A 734 -49.80 14.37 8.85
C GLY A 734 -49.31 15.77 9.25
N GLY A 735 -48.31 16.29 8.52
CA GLY A 735 -47.80 17.66 8.64
C GLY A 735 -46.75 17.98 7.58
N ARG A 736 -46.90 19.12 6.90
CA ARG A 736 -46.27 19.60 5.67
C ARG A 736 -44.75 19.93 5.76
N PRO A 737 -44.07 20.11 4.59
CA PRO A 737 -42.74 20.69 4.51
C PRO A 737 -42.78 22.23 4.51
N MET A 738 -41.76 22.87 5.06
CA MET A 738 -41.47 24.28 4.83
C MET A 738 -40.05 24.48 4.29
N SER A 739 -39.98 25.46 3.40
CA SER A 739 -38.87 25.94 2.60
C SER A 739 -37.95 26.89 3.37
N SER A 740 -36.72 27.01 2.86
CA SER A 740 -35.91 28.23 2.72
C SER A 740 -35.62 29.09 3.96
N GLY A 741 -34.34 29.08 4.36
CA GLY A 741 -33.62 30.10 5.10
C GLY A 741 -32.13 29.94 4.81
#